data_AF-A0A8H6UHY2-F1
#
_entry.id   AF-A0A8H6UHY2-F1
#
_cell.length_a   1.000
_cell.length_b   1.000
_cell.length_c   1.000
_cell.angle_alpha   90.00
_cell.angle_beta   90.00
_cell.angle_gamma   90.00
#
_symmetry.space_group_name_H-M   'P 1'
#
loop_
_entity.id
_entity.type
_entity.pdbx_description
1 polymer ?
#
loop_
_entity_poly.entity_id
_entity_poly.type
_entity_poly.pdbx_seq_one_letter_code
_entity_poly.pdbx_strand_id
1 'polypeptide(L)'
;MSPIQNVTVLGGLRSRREPSWSTLCSPPTSPFPWSSVPSSSTTFPASVTVHRANYDDLAALTAAFQGQDAIISAVGTFDAAIQRTAIDARSRRAQREVGSSRASEAGDCRVPGFKGGDKPGRRFVRGRSLIGLLELENAAMGWDLSAQRVTRAIISVLRHEDETRKCLLGLIERLSWTKFEVKHLTTEEIMQAGVDHLEQGDYERGYPEVVTAVAYGPWGFLGFGDPAEKWNSVLGLPKEDLEETVCSQVHGQEWPTTLWAQNREGEWELSPRELKVSVSAGGLLLAPPLTLSIPHSPRLTQSRATKSSVRATAGTHRPFDRVEATPHAGRPLRSLVLSAIVAALLTMQCVAVLLVVTLLHPIAKATATTTDLTSHVNLFTGTQNGGNNFPGAARPFGMVKLGPDLLNPGTDAYAGYLPTGAFSGFSMMHEQGTGGAPKYGTVAQLPLVGDVREPLSNLTVARDGVDEASVGYYKARTADGVDVELAATARAGMYRYTFPAGVIGNVLVDVSHVLPSFRGQGLSQGYKGGNLTIFPDGHYEGHGVYDNGWNRSPDWAIYFCGYFDADPISNATYIGTDAQGSVKQDSGFASSTSGSTRVGGLFSFQDSVVTSRVGISWISSQKACKHVQDEIPPGTDFISVVEDTKAEWNTTVLSKVTTTNTNDTSLELLYTSLYFMHLIPTNQTGENPSWTSSEPYYQDIFTYWDLFRCSTALMHVLQPIAYEEQIRSLIDIWRFEGYLPDARSSNYNGRTQGGSNADNILADAYVKGVGVGARGAVNWEDGYKAMVKDAEVAPPNDPIDPMAPDSSTKEGRGALPDWLRLGYITPKYTRAVSRAVEYACNDFGLYQVAAGLGERADAEKYLNRSRNWRNHWNPEETSLGFAGFVVPRNESGFIETDPLADSGYWGDPYYEASSWAYSWASVHDMKEMVERMGGEQTVVDRLNTMFIDGASGSSGMIFDPTNEPMFNIPYLYNYVGRQDLSVSQSRKVAKKYFNTGVAGLPGNSDAGAMQTWLLWNMIGLYPITGQSTFLIHSPWFESLAIDLGDGKELRITATGGDGNGDSKIYVQSLKVNGKQWRKNWLTWGDVFENGGMLEFELGESPSDWFTGELPPSPAS
;
A
#
# COMPACT_ATOMS: atom_id res chain seq x y z
N MET A 1 -35.83 20.47 -35.21
CA MET A 1 -36.40 19.74 -36.37
C MET A 1 -35.29 18.92 -36.99
N SER A 2 -35.50 17.63 -37.18
CA SER A 2 -34.84 16.84 -38.24
C SER A 2 -35.73 16.94 -39.51
N PRO A 3 -35.46 16.26 -40.65
CA PRO A 3 -34.32 15.40 -41.02
C PRO A 3 -33.77 15.76 -42.43
N ILE A 4 -33.40 14.75 -43.25
CA ILE A 4 -33.13 14.74 -44.72
C ILE A 4 -31.68 15.13 -45.08
N GLN A 5 -30.94 14.39 -45.93
CA GLN A 5 -31.18 13.16 -46.73
C GLN A 5 -30.08 12.11 -46.38
N ASN A 6 -30.35 10.80 -46.26
CA ASN A 6 -30.42 9.74 -47.29
C ASN A 6 -29.14 9.65 -48.18
N VAL A 7 -28.70 8.50 -48.71
CA VAL A 7 -29.44 7.28 -49.11
C VAL A 7 -28.61 5.99 -48.88
N THR A 8 -29.28 4.85 -48.72
CA THR A 8 -28.75 3.47 -48.81
C THR A 8 -28.68 3.00 -50.30
N VAL A 9 -28.33 1.78 -50.72
CA VAL A 9 -28.41 0.42 -50.15
C VAL A 9 -27.42 -0.55 -50.86
N LEU A 10 -27.19 -1.75 -50.28
CA LEU A 10 -26.60 -2.97 -50.87
C LEU A 10 -25.07 -2.95 -51.13
N GLY A 11 -24.33 -4.06 -51.03
CA GLY A 11 -24.67 -5.40 -50.54
C GLY A 11 -23.93 -6.54 -51.26
N GLY A 12 -23.42 -7.54 -50.54
CA GLY A 12 -23.03 -8.85 -51.10
C GLY A 12 -21.52 -9.14 -51.30
N LEU A 13 -21.00 -10.03 -50.44
CA LEU A 13 -20.10 -11.17 -50.75
C LEU A 13 -18.86 -11.03 -51.68
N ARG A 14 -17.69 -11.44 -51.13
CA ARG A 14 -16.59 -12.22 -51.78
C ARG A 14 -15.94 -11.59 -53.04
N SER A 15 -14.63 -11.31 -53.15
CA SER A 15 -13.47 -12.01 -52.60
C SER A 15 -12.15 -11.55 -53.25
N ARG A 16 -11.01 -11.82 -52.58
CA ARG A 16 -9.66 -12.12 -53.11
C ARG A 16 -8.88 -11.10 -53.98
N ARG A 17 -7.61 -10.92 -53.59
CA ARG A 17 -6.41 -10.45 -54.32
C ARG A 17 -6.26 -8.95 -54.57
N GLU A 18 -5.32 -8.35 -53.81
CA GLU A 18 -3.99 -7.94 -54.28
C GLU A 18 -3.72 -7.79 -55.81
N PRO A 19 -2.71 -6.96 -56.20
CA PRO A 19 -2.29 -5.69 -55.59
C PRO A 19 -1.95 -4.63 -56.66
N SER A 20 -1.70 -3.36 -56.28
CA SER A 20 -0.50 -2.60 -56.70
C SER A 20 -0.49 -1.11 -56.30
N TRP A 21 0.64 -0.71 -55.68
CA TRP A 21 1.44 0.48 -55.97
C TRP A 21 0.81 1.81 -56.45
N SER A 22 1.10 2.86 -55.66
CA SER A 22 1.68 4.15 -56.11
C SER A 22 0.74 5.18 -56.81
N THR A 23 0.91 6.50 -56.74
CA THR A 23 1.86 7.35 -55.97
C THR A 23 1.38 8.83 -55.92
N LEU A 24 2.00 9.63 -55.04
CA LEU A 24 2.30 11.07 -55.19
C LEU A 24 1.15 12.12 -55.21
N CYS A 25 1.25 13.04 -54.23
CA CYS A 25 1.10 14.50 -54.31
C CYS A 25 -0.25 15.12 -54.78
N SER A 26 -0.94 15.94 -53.97
CA SER A 26 -0.59 17.28 -53.43
C SER A 26 -0.65 18.42 -54.47
N PRO A 27 -0.92 19.69 -54.10
CA PRO A 27 -1.72 20.25 -52.98
C PRO A 27 -2.72 21.30 -53.57
N PRO A 28 -2.93 22.58 -53.13
CA PRO A 28 -2.85 23.25 -51.81
C PRO A 28 -4.07 24.18 -51.45
N THR A 29 -3.97 24.91 -50.34
CA THR A 29 -4.59 26.25 -50.02
C THR A 29 -6.13 26.43 -50.07
N SER A 30 -6.89 26.58 -48.96
CA SER A 30 -6.97 27.72 -47.99
C SER A 30 -7.62 29.04 -48.53
N PRO A 31 -8.19 29.96 -47.72
CA PRO A 31 -8.76 29.88 -46.34
C PRO A 31 -10.04 30.77 -46.10
N PHE A 32 -10.43 30.94 -44.81
CA PHE A 32 -11.05 32.15 -44.17
C PHE A 32 -12.60 32.31 -44.03
N PRO A 33 -13.12 33.11 -43.03
CA PRO A 33 -14.14 32.62 -42.08
C PRO A 33 -15.32 33.61 -41.75
N TRP A 34 -15.66 33.80 -40.45
CA TRP A 34 -16.71 34.63 -39.78
C TRP A 34 -18.06 33.89 -39.51
N SER A 35 -18.45 33.57 -38.25
CA SER A 35 -19.11 34.38 -37.18
C SER A 35 -20.63 34.62 -37.40
N SER A 36 -21.57 34.64 -36.44
CA SER A 36 -21.59 34.39 -34.97
C SER A 36 -23.03 34.59 -34.39
N VAL A 37 -23.46 33.79 -33.38
CA VAL A 37 -24.21 34.20 -32.12
C VAL A 37 -25.59 34.93 -32.24
N PRO A 38 -26.62 34.78 -31.33
CA PRO A 38 -27.03 33.75 -30.35
C PRO A 38 -28.57 33.40 -30.33
N SER A 39 -29.03 32.71 -29.26
CA SER A 39 -30.29 32.93 -28.47
C SER A 39 -31.45 31.90 -28.47
N SER A 40 -31.79 31.44 -27.25
CA SER A 40 -33.12 31.23 -26.58
C SER A 40 -34.38 30.72 -27.32
N SER A 41 -35.32 29.95 -26.72
CA SER A 41 -35.40 29.25 -25.40
C SER A 41 -36.74 28.47 -25.26
N THR A 42 -36.76 27.29 -24.61
CA THR A 42 -37.94 26.58 -24.01
C THR A 42 -39.12 26.19 -24.96
N THR A 43 -39.94 25.15 -24.75
CA THR A 43 -40.30 24.34 -23.55
C THR A 43 -40.75 22.90 -23.94
N PHE A 44 -40.89 22.01 -22.94
CA PHE A 44 -41.42 20.62 -22.96
C PHE A 44 -42.95 20.50 -23.31
N PRO A 45 -43.60 19.30 -23.47
CA PRO A 45 -43.30 17.98 -22.85
C PRO A 45 -43.64 16.64 -23.59
N ALA A 46 -43.39 15.52 -22.86
CA ALA A 46 -44.16 14.26 -22.79
C ALA A 46 -43.87 13.01 -23.69
N SER A 47 -43.30 11.98 -23.02
CA SER A 47 -43.68 10.54 -22.97
C SER A 47 -43.90 9.66 -24.23
N VAL A 48 -43.28 8.46 -24.24
CA VAL A 48 -43.75 7.23 -24.93
C VAL A 48 -43.48 6.00 -24.04
N THR A 49 -44.40 5.04 -24.01
CA THR A 49 -44.30 3.75 -23.28
C THR A 49 -44.01 2.59 -24.26
N VAL A 50 -43.27 1.57 -23.83
CA VAL A 50 -43.00 0.34 -24.62
C VAL A 50 -43.66 -0.88 -23.97
N HIS A 51 -44.26 -1.76 -24.79
CA HIS A 51 -44.98 -2.95 -24.32
C HIS A 51 -44.09 -4.20 -24.19
N ARG A 52 -44.46 -5.06 -23.22
CA ARG A 52 -43.80 -6.32 -22.85
C ARG A 52 -44.16 -7.45 -23.84
N ALA A 53 -43.18 -8.25 -24.24
CA ALA A 53 -43.41 -9.54 -24.92
C ALA A 53 -43.39 -10.69 -23.89
N ASN A 54 -44.09 -11.78 -24.19
CA ASN A 54 -44.27 -12.92 -23.27
C ASN A 54 -43.56 -14.18 -23.78
N TYR A 55 -42.86 -14.90 -22.91
CA TYR A 55 -41.95 -16.00 -23.28
C TYR A 55 -42.49 -17.37 -22.83
N ASP A 56 -43.36 -18.00 -23.63
CA ASP A 56 -43.95 -19.32 -23.34
C ASP A 56 -43.89 -20.33 -24.53
N ASP A 57 -43.31 -19.96 -25.68
CA ASP A 57 -43.23 -20.86 -26.86
C ASP A 57 -41.80 -21.43 -27.06
N LEU A 58 -41.64 -22.70 -26.68
CA LEU A 58 -40.39 -23.46 -26.80
C LEU A 58 -40.09 -23.95 -28.24
N ALA A 59 -41.09 -23.99 -29.12
CA ALA A 59 -40.92 -24.46 -30.50
C ALA A 59 -40.19 -23.42 -31.36
N ALA A 60 -40.49 -22.13 -31.16
CA ALA A 60 -39.80 -21.02 -31.82
C ALA A 60 -38.29 -20.99 -31.49
N LEU A 61 -37.93 -21.26 -30.23
CA LEU A 61 -36.54 -21.39 -29.78
C LEU A 61 -35.81 -22.56 -30.46
N THR A 62 -36.48 -23.71 -30.62
CA THR A 62 -35.87 -24.92 -31.18
C THR A 62 -35.53 -24.75 -32.67
N ALA A 63 -36.31 -23.97 -33.42
CA ALA A 63 -36.08 -23.70 -34.84
C ALA A 63 -34.85 -22.80 -35.11
N ALA A 64 -34.42 -22.00 -34.12
CA ALA A 64 -33.29 -21.07 -34.27
C ALA A 64 -31.91 -21.75 -34.18
N PHE A 65 -31.84 -23.01 -33.70
CA PHE A 65 -30.57 -23.69 -33.36
C PHE A 65 -30.22 -24.89 -34.25
N GLN A 66 -30.91 -25.13 -35.38
CA GLN A 66 -30.55 -26.17 -36.34
C GLN A 66 -29.65 -25.62 -37.47
N GLY A 67 -28.38 -25.33 -37.16
CA GLY A 67 -27.48 -24.66 -38.11
C GLY A 67 -26.00 -24.59 -37.72
N GLN A 68 -25.36 -25.75 -37.51
CA GLN A 68 -23.93 -25.96 -37.20
C GLN A 68 -23.49 -25.74 -35.74
N ASP A 69 -23.03 -26.84 -35.14
CA ASP A 69 -22.20 -26.95 -33.94
C ASP A 69 -20.81 -26.26 -34.15
N ALA A 70 -19.99 -25.95 -33.15
CA ALA A 70 -19.81 -26.48 -31.79
C ALA A 70 -19.02 -25.48 -30.91
N ILE A 71 -18.97 -25.49 -29.57
CA ILE A 71 -19.72 -26.17 -28.48
C ILE A 71 -19.50 -25.35 -27.18
N ILE A 72 -20.53 -25.21 -26.32
CA ILE A 72 -20.54 -24.98 -24.83
C ILE A 72 -19.33 -24.23 -24.21
N SER A 73 -19.40 -23.04 -23.60
CA SER A 73 -20.47 -22.15 -23.10
C SER A 73 -21.32 -22.61 -21.89
N ALA A 74 -21.13 -21.92 -20.75
CA ALA A 74 -22.14 -21.60 -19.70
C ALA A 74 -22.69 -22.76 -18.82
N VAL A 75 -23.30 -22.56 -17.63
CA VAL A 75 -23.35 -21.49 -16.59
C VAL A 75 -23.94 -22.11 -15.30
N GLY A 76 -23.68 -21.53 -14.12
CA GLY A 76 -24.68 -21.51 -13.03
C GLY A 76 -24.34 -22.19 -11.70
N THR A 77 -24.21 -21.36 -10.66
CA THR A 77 -24.62 -21.59 -9.24
C THR A 77 -24.60 -23.02 -8.68
N PHE A 78 -23.71 -23.27 -7.70
CA PHE A 78 -23.81 -24.42 -6.80
C PHE A 78 -24.32 -24.05 -5.39
N ASP A 79 -25.36 -23.22 -5.30
CA ASP A 79 -26.21 -23.16 -4.10
C ASP A 79 -27.15 -24.37 -4.09
N ALA A 80 -26.53 -25.54 -3.92
CA ALA A 80 -27.15 -26.87 -4.00
C ALA A 80 -26.67 -27.80 -2.86
N ALA A 81 -25.89 -27.27 -1.91
CA ALA A 81 -25.44 -27.98 -0.72
C ALA A 81 -26.42 -27.88 0.46
N ILE A 82 -27.22 -26.80 0.55
CA ILE A 82 -28.00 -26.46 1.76
C ILE A 82 -29.53 -26.55 1.53
N GLN A 83 -30.00 -27.60 0.82
CA GLN A 83 -31.41 -28.04 0.87
C GLN A 83 -31.56 -29.58 0.77
N ARG A 84 -30.81 -30.34 1.60
CA ARG A 84 -31.10 -31.78 1.76
C ARG A 84 -30.73 -32.44 3.09
N THR A 85 -30.82 -31.70 4.20
CA THR A 85 -30.73 -32.26 5.56
C THR A 85 -31.95 -31.79 6.37
N ALA A 86 -32.78 -32.74 6.80
CA ALA A 86 -34.18 -32.55 7.26
C ALA A 86 -35.09 -31.92 6.16
N ILE A 87 -36.29 -32.43 5.85
CA ILE A 87 -37.33 -32.98 6.74
C ILE A 87 -38.03 -34.21 6.10
N ASP A 88 -38.20 -35.24 6.95
CA ASP A 88 -39.26 -36.27 7.01
C ASP A 88 -39.66 -37.11 5.76
N ALA A 89 -40.30 -38.25 6.02
CA ALA A 89 -40.75 -39.22 5.04
C ALA A 89 -42.25 -39.10 4.73
N ARG A 90 -42.67 -39.37 3.48
CA ARG A 90 -43.91 -40.15 3.21
C ARG A 90 -44.14 -40.60 1.75
N SER A 91 -44.69 -41.82 1.66
CA SER A 91 -45.62 -42.34 0.63
C SER A 91 -45.37 -42.12 -0.88
N ARG A 92 -44.73 -43.13 -1.47
CA ARG A 92 -44.87 -43.68 -2.83
C ARG A 92 -46.29 -43.58 -3.46
N ARG A 93 -46.34 -43.42 -4.80
CA ARG A 93 -47.09 -44.29 -5.74
C ARG A 93 -46.54 -44.08 -7.18
N ALA A 94 -45.97 -45.12 -7.79
CA ALA A 94 -46.57 -45.95 -8.86
C ALA A 94 -46.67 -45.22 -10.23
N GLN A 95 -46.19 -45.76 -11.34
CA GLN A 95 -46.26 -47.17 -11.79
C GLN A 95 -45.02 -47.67 -12.57
N ARG A 96 -44.75 -49.00 -12.48
CA ARG A 96 -44.20 -49.91 -13.52
C ARG A 96 -42.77 -49.67 -14.08
N GLU A 97 -42.00 -50.66 -14.54
CA GLU A 97 -41.88 -52.15 -14.48
C GLU A 97 -40.51 -52.48 -15.19
N VAL A 98 -39.70 -53.55 -15.01
CA VAL A 98 -39.78 -54.89 -14.38
C VAL A 98 -38.38 -55.26 -13.81
N GLY A 99 -38.30 -56.12 -12.77
CA GLY A 99 -37.11 -56.93 -12.42
C GLY A 99 -36.11 -56.30 -11.42
N SER A 100 -35.99 -56.75 -10.15
CA SER A 100 -35.47 -58.04 -9.62
C SER A 100 -33.93 -58.13 -9.60
N SER A 101 -33.24 -58.46 -8.50
CA SER A 101 -33.70 -58.91 -7.16
C SER A 101 -32.58 -58.93 -6.11
N ARG A 102 -32.95 -58.76 -4.82
CA ARG A 102 -32.36 -59.37 -3.58
C ARG A 102 -30.85 -59.19 -3.28
N ALA A 103 -30.38 -59.11 -2.03
CA ALA A 103 -31.01 -58.84 -0.71
C ALA A 103 -29.89 -58.64 0.36
N SER A 104 -30.28 -58.39 1.63
CA SER A 104 -29.73 -58.91 2.90
C SER A 104 -28.29 -59.51 2.95
N GLU A 105 -27.47 -59.32 3.98
CA GLU A 105 -27.69 -58.72 5.31
C GLU A 105 -26.36 -58.46 6.06
N ALA A 106 -26.47 -58.11 7.35
CA ALA A 106 -25.43 -57.96 8.38
C ALA A 106 -24.26 -58.98 8.35
N GLY A 107 -23.11 -58.58 8.94
CA GLY A 107 -22.04 -59.53 9.25
C GLY A 107 -20.70 -58.92 9.66
N ASP A 108 -20.52 -58.71 10.96
CA ASP A 108 -19.24 -58.62 11.68
C ASP A 108 -18.13 -59.54 11.11
N CYS A 109 -16.90 -59.04 11.01
CA CYS A 109 -15.77 -59.81 10.48
C CYS A 109 -14.44 -59.53 11.21
N ARG A 110 -13.92 -60.54 11.89
CA ARG A 110 -12.59 -60.57 12.51
C ARG A 110 -11.49 -60.81 11.47
N VAL A 111 -10.28 -60.29 11.71
CA VAL A 111 -9.10 -60.52 10.85
C VAL A 111 -8.39 -61.83 11.24
N PRO A 112 -8.18 -62.74 10.28
CA PRO A 112 -6.82 -63.21 9.93
C PRO A 112 -6.62 -63.39 8.40
N GLY A 113 -5.43 -63.41 7.80
CA GLY A 113 -4.06 -63.17 8.30
C GLY A 113 -2.97 -63.81 7.38
N PHE A 114 -1.71 -63.36 7.52
CA PHE A 114 -0.44 -64.01 7.12
C PHE A 114 0.09 -64.09 5.64
N LYS A 115 1.42 -63.81 5.54
CA LYS A 115 2.52 -64.46 4.76
C LYS A 115 2.75 -64.22 3.25
N GLY A 116 3.93 -63.61 2.95
CA GLY A 116 4.85 -63.93 1.83
C GLY A 116 4.44 -63.44 0.42
N GLY A 117 5.36 -63.17 -0.53
CA GLY A 117 6.84 -63.16 -0.51
C GLY A 117 7.42 -62.75 -1.88
N ASP A 118 8.75 -62.59 -1.95
CA ASP A 118 9.59 -62.38 -3.15
C ASP A 118 9.48 -61.06 -3.99
N LYS A 119 10.53 -60.85 -4.80
CA LYS A 119 10.87 -59.72 -5.71
C LYS A 119 11.44 -60.32 -7.02
N PRO A 120 11.86 -59.58 -8.08
CA PRO A 120 11.76 -58.13 -8.37
C PRO A 120 11.17 -57.79 -9.77
N GLY A 121 10.92 -56.50 -10.05
CA GLY A 121 10.70 -56.02 -11.44
C GLY A 121 10.24 -54.56 -11.54
N ARG A 122 10.77 -53.79 -12.51
CA ARG A 122 10.34 -52.39 -12.76
C ARG A 122 9.19 -52.32 -13.76
N ARG A 123 8.07 -51.69 -13.37
CA ARG A 123 7.25 -50.79 -14.21
C ARG A 123 6.16 -50.13 -13.35
N PHE A 124 6.16 -48.80 -13.26
CA PHE A 124 5.08 -48.01 -12.67
C PHE A 124 4.46 -47.13 -13.77
N VAL A 125 3.13 -47.19 -13.89
CA VAL A 125 2.30 -46.22 -14.59
C VAL A 125 1.14 -45.87 -13.64
N ARG A 126 0.77 -44.59 -13.57
CA ARG A 126 -0.07 -44.03 -12.50
C ARG A 126 -1.50 -44.59 -12.51
N GLY A 127 -1.95 -45.11 -11.38
CA GLY A 127 -3.36 -45.13 -10.96
C GLY A 127 -3.53 -44.21 -9.76
N ARG A 128 -4.65 -43.48 -9.65
CA ARG A 128 -4.91 -42.58 -8.51
C ARG A 128 -5.14 -43.41 -7.24
N SER A 129 -4.50 -43.01 -6.13
CA SER A 129 -4.64 -43.65 -4.82
C SER A 129 -5.84 -43.13 -4.03
N LEU A 130 -6.38 -43.98 -3.16
CA LEU A 130 -7.58 -43.72 -2.32
C LEU A 130 -7.42 -42.54 -1.33
N ILE A 131 -6.19 -42.06 -1.13
CA ILE A 131 -5.86 -40.90 -0.28
C ILE A 131 -6.64 -39.64 -0.71
N GLY A 132 -6.72 -39.37 -2.02
CA GLY A 132 -7.44 -38.20 -2.58
C GLY A 132 -8.97 -38.26 -2.49
N LEU A 133 -9.53 -39.24 -1.77
CA LEU A 133 -10.93 -39.27 -1.34
C LEU A 133 -11.09 -39.00 0.17
N LEU A 134 -10.07 -39.31 0.99
CA LEU A 134 -10.06 -38.99 2.43
C LEU A 134 -9.70 -37.53 2.70
N GLU A 135 -8.88 -36.91 1.84
CA GLU A 135 -8.57 -35.48 1.90
C GLU A 135 -9.84 -34.61 1.73
N LEU A 136 -10.83 -35.08 0.93
CA LEU A 136 -12.09 -34.38 0.71
C LEU A 136 -13.07 -34.43 1.90
N GLU A 137 -13.04 -35.48 2.73
CA GLU A 137 -13.83 -35.52 3.97
C GLU A 137 -13.11 -34.83 5.14
N ASN A 138 -11.77 -34.91 5.22
CA ASN A 138 -11.00 -34.14 6.21
C ASN A 138 -11.14 -32.62 6.01
N ALA A 139 -11.24 -32.15 4.77
CA ALA A 139 -11.53 -30.75 4.46
C ALA A 139 -12.89 -30.26 5.01
N ALA A 140 -13.83 -31.16 5.30
CA ALA A 140 -15.14 -30.83 5.86
C ALA A 140 -15.18 -30.79 7.40
N MET A 141 -14.11 -31.22 8.10
CA MET A 141 -14.05 -31.23 9.58
C MET A 141 -12.78 -30.62 10.19
N GLY A 142 -11.70 -30.41 9.42
CA GLY A 142 -10.66 -29.41 9.72
C GLY A 142 -9.70 -29.72 10.89
N TRP A 143 -9.32 -30.99 11.11
CA TRP A 143 -8.38 -31.38 12.19
C TRP A 143 -7.05 -31.92 11.64
N ASP A 144 -5.95 -31.34 12.11
CA ASP A 144 -4.56 -31.75 11.81
C ASP A 144 -3.86 -32.32 13.07
N LEU A 145 -2.96 -33.30 12.88
CA LEU A 145 -2.50 -34.27 13.88
C LEU A 145 -0.99 -34.17 14.19
N SER A 146 -0.63 -33.26 15.09
CA SER A 146 0.67 -33.25 15.78
C SER A 146 0.60 -33.96 17.14
N ALA A 147 1.74 -34.46 17.65
CA ALA A 147 1.77 -35.31 18.86
C ALA A 147 1.17 -34.64 20.12
N GLN A 148 1.34 -33.32 20.29
CA GLN A 148 0.72 -32.57 21.40
C GLN A 148 -0.81 -32.51 21.31
N ARG A 149 -1.39 -32.61 20.10
CA ARG A 149 -2.85 -32.71 19.92
C ARG A 149 -3.37 -34.09 20.25
N VAL A 150 -2.58 -35.16 20.14
CA VAL A 150 -2.98 -36.52 20.56
C VAL A 150 -3.33 -36.55 22.06
N THR A 151 -2.52 -35.92 22.91
CA THR A 151 -2.81 -35.80 24.35
C THR A 151 -4.10 -35.04 24.63
N ARG A 152 -4.34 -33.90 23.95
CA ARG A 152 -5.60 -33.14 24.09
C ARG A 152 -6.81 -33.90 23.54
N ALA A 153 -6.66 -34.65 22.44
CA ALA A 153 -7.70 -35.49 21.88
C ALA A 153 -8.07 -36.64 22.82
N ILE A 154 -7.09 -37.31 23.43
CA ILE A 154 -7.34 -38.34 24.47
C ILE A 154 -8.12 -37.75 25.64
N ILE A 155 -7.70 -36.58 26.17
CA ILE A 155 -8.44 -35.90 27.26
C ILE A 155 -9.88 -35.55 26.84
N SER A 156 -10.12 -35.19 25.58
CA SER A 156 -11.48 -34.96 25.06
C SER A 156 -12.31 -36.24 24.93
N VAL A 157 -11.72 -37.34 24.45
CA VAL A 157 -12.39 -38.66 24.34
C VAL A 157 -12.84 -39.16 25.71
N LEU A 158 -12.04 -38.92 26.76
CA LEU A 158 -12.37 -39.28 28.15
C LEU A 158 -13.50 -38.43 28.77
N ARG A 159 -14.02 -37.41 28.07
CA ARG A 159 -15.18 -36.60 28.49
C ARG A 159 -16.50 -36.99 27.82
N HIS A 160 -16.55 -38.06 27.03
CA HIS A 160 -17.79 -38.55 26.40
C HIS A 160 -18.31 -39.83 27.06
N GLU A 161 -19.59 -40.15 26.83
CA GLU A 161 -20.24 -41.35 27.35
C GLU A 161 -19.52 -42.64 26.93
N ASP A 162 -19.71 -43.68 27.74
CA ASP A 162 -18.85 -44.87 27.78
C ASP A 162 -18.74 -45.61 26.44
N GLU A 163 -19.83 -45.71 25.68
CA GLU A 163 -19.84 -46.36 24.37
C GLU A 163 -19.16 -45.51 23.28
N THR A 164 -19.39 -44.19 23.29
CA THR A 164 -18.69 -43.24 22.41
C THR A 164 -17.18 -43.27 22.67
N ARG A 165 -16.79 -43.30 23.95
CA ARG A 165 -15.40 -43.38 24.42
C ARG A 165 -14.72 -44.68 23.99
N LYS A 166 -15.37 -45.84 24.19
CA LYS A 166 -14.87 -47.15 23.73
C LYS A 166 -14.71 -47.21 22.22
N CYS A 167 -15.65 -46.62 21.47
CA CYS A 167 -15.59 -46.58 20.01
C CYS A 167 -14.41 -45.74 19.51
N LEU A 168 -14.19 -44.56 20.09
CA LEU A 168 -13.06 -43.67 19.76
C LEU A 168 -11.71 -44.26 20.17
N LEU A 169 -11.57 -44.83 21.37
CA LEU A 169 -10.35 -45.53 21.78
C LEU A 169 -10.06 -46.71 20.85
N GLY A 170 -11.06 -47.55 20.57
CA GLY A 170 -10.95 -48.67 19.64
C GLY A 170 -10.69 -48.25 18.18
N LEU A 171 -10.93 -46.99 17.80
CA LEU A 171 -10.52 -46.43 16.51
C LEU A 171 -9.04 -46.04 16.55
N ILE A 172 -8.61 -45.34 17.61
CA ILE A 172 -7.21 -44.93 17.84
C ILE A 172 -6.29 -46.16 17.93
N GLU A 173 -6.68 -47.23 18.65
CA GLU A 173 -5.90 -48.49 18.71
C GLU A 173 -5.71 -49.12 17.32
N ARG A 174 -6.71 -49.03 16.43
CA ARG A 174 -6.66 -49.60 15.07
C ARG A 174 -5.88 -48.73 14.08
N LEU A 175 -5.82 -47.42 14.28
CA LEU A 175 -5.04 -46.50 13.43
C LEU A 175 -3.56 -46.43 13.86
N SER A 176 -3.28 -46.48 15.17
CA SER A 176 -1.93 -46.42 15.75
C SER A 176 -1.28 -47.80 15.97
N TRP A 177 -2.02 -48.89 15.76
CA TRP A 177 -1.60 -50.28 15.98
C TRP A 177 -1.11 -50.59 17.41
N THR A 178 -1.40 -49.70 18.35
CA THR A 178 -0.93 -49.75 19.75
C THR A 178 -2.14 -49.86 20.66
N LYS A 179 -2.08 -50.75 21.67
CA LYS A 179 -3.13 -50.86 22.69
C LYS A 179 -2.94 -49.86 23.83
N PHE A 180 -4.03 -49.29 24.32
CA PHE A 180 -4.03 -48.30 25.41
C PHE A 180 -4.94 -48.74 26.55
N GLU A 181 -4.36 -48.96 27.73
CA GLU A 181 -5.14 -49.23 28.95
C GLU A 181 -5.45 -47.91 29.66
N VAL A 182 -6.72 -47.49 29.61
CA VAL A 182 -7.19 -46.29 30.30
C VAL A 182 -7.54 -46.64 31.75
N LYS A 183 -6.70 -46.22 32.69
CA LYS A 183 -7.10 -46.17 34.10
C LYS A 183 -7.91 -44.91 34.35
N HIS A 184 -9.06 -45.06 35.02
CA HIS A 184 -9.67 -43.95 35.73
C HIS A 184 -8.89 -43.70 37.01
N LEU A 185 -8.24 -42.54 37.09
CA LEU A 185 -7.76 -41.96 38.34
C LEU A 185 -8.72 -40.82 38.70
N THR A 186 -9.13 -40.78 39.96
CA THR A 186 -9.85 -39.66 40.56
C THR A 186 -8.91 -38.46 40.76
N THR A 187 -9.49 -37.26 40.95
CA THR A 187 -8.71 -36.07 41.34
C THR A 187 -7.88 -36.32 42.59
N GLU A 188 -8.40 -37.09 43.56
CA GLU A 188 -7.73 -37.40 44.82
C GLU A 188 -6.54 -38.35 44.62
N GLU A 189 -6.64 -39.34 43.71
CA GLU A 189 -5.52 -40.22 43.34
C GLU A 189 -4.42 -39.47 42.57
N ILE A 190 -4.77 -38.55 41.67
CA ILE A 190 -3.79 -37.69 40.97
C ILE A 190 -3.11 -36.73 41.98
N MET A 191 -3.90 -36.15 42.89
CA MET A 191 -3.39 -35.25 43.92
C MET A 191 -2.43 -35.96 44.87
N GLN A 192 -2.76 -37.18 45.33
CA GLN A 192 -1.90 -37.94 46.23
C GLN A 192 -0.64 -38.44 45.51
N ALA A 193 -0.72 -38.87 44.24
CA ALA A 193 0.48 -39.20 43.45
C ALA A 193 1.44 -37.99 43.32
N GLY A 194 0.87 -36.80 43.08
CA GLY A 194 1.63 -35.54 43.06
C GLY A 194 2.29 -35.21 44.40
N VAL A 195 1.59 -35.38 45.54
CA VAL A 195 2.17 -35.28 46.90
C VAL A 195 3.31 -36.27 47.07
N ASP A 196 3.09 -37.54 46.76
CA ASP A 196 4.07 -38.61 46.95
C ASP A 196 5.35 -38.35 46.15
N HIS A 197 5.24 -37.80 44.93
CA HIS A 197 6.40 -37.35 44.13
C HIS A 197 7.12 -36.15 44.78
N LEU A 198 6.40 -35.15 45.32
CA LEU A 198 6.99 -34.00 46.02
C LEU A 198 7.71 -34.40 47.31
N GLU A 199 7.13 -35.27 48.14
CA GLU A 199 7.77 -35.80 49.36
C GLU A 199 9.03 -36.63 49.06
N GLN A 200 9.14 -37.19 47.85
CA GLN A 200 10.33 -37.90 47.35
C GLN A 200 11.33 -36.98 46.62
N GLY A 201 11.00 -35.70 46.42
CA GLY A 201 11.86 -34.71 45.74
C GLY A 201 11.80 -34.71 44.21
N ASP A 202 10.85 -35.42 43.59
CA ASP A 202 10.59 -35.35 42.13
C ASP A 202 9.70 -34.14 41.81
N TYR A 203 10.28 -32.94 41.95
CA TYR A 203 9.56 -31.67 41.80
C TYR A 203 9.08 -31.42 40.36
N GLU A 204 9.83 -31.86 39.33
CA GLU A 204 9.41 -31.72 37.92
C GLU A 204 8.11 -32.47 37.61
N ARG A 205 7.87 -33.58 38.32
CA ARG A 205 6.69 -34.43 38.13
C ARG A 205 5.55 -34.11 39.10
N GLY A 206 5.88 -33.90 40.37
CA GLY A 206 4.90 -33.64 41.42
C GLY A 206 4.13 -32.34 41.20
N TYR A 207 4.80 -31.23 40.89
CA TYR A 207 4.12 -29.93 40.71
C TYR A 207 3.06 -29.95 39.60
N PRO A 208 3.33 -30.44 38.36
CA PRO A 208 2.30 -30.52 37.32
C PRO A 208 1.12 -31.42 37.67
N GLU A 209 1.33 -32.55 38.35
CA GLU A 209 0.26 -33.47 38.76
C GLU A 209 -0.66 -32.80 39.80
N VAL A 210 -0.09 -32.11 40.79
CA VAL A 210 -0.82 -31.30 41.79
C VAL A 210 -1.58 -30.15 41.17
N VAL A 211 -0.93 -29.32 40.33
CA VAL A 211 -1.58 -28.18 39.67
C VAL A 211 -2.72 -28.66 38.76
N THR A 212 -2.57 -29.80 38.08
CA THR A 212 -3.64 -30.42 37.28
C THR A 212 -4.83 -30.85 38.15
N ALA A 213 -4.57 -31.47 39.32
CA ALA A 213 -5.62 -31.87 40.25
C ALA A 213 -6.36 -30.66 40.87
N VAL A 214 -5.65 -29.56 41.16
CA VAL A 214 -6.26 -28.31 41.67
C VAL A 214 -7.07 -27.59 40.59
N ALA A 215 -6.52 -27.42 39.39
CA ALA A 215 -7.15 -26.66 38.30
C ALA A 215 -8.41 -27.34 37.72
N TYR A 216 -8.50 -28.68 37.80
CA TYR A 216 -9.62 -29.45 37.24
C TYR A 216 -10.38 -30.30 38.28
N GLY A 217 -10.15 -30.06 39.57
CA GLY A 217 -10.89 -30.69 40.66
C GLY A 217 -12.32 -30.14 40.82
N PRO A 218 -13.21 -30.87 41.52
CA PRO A 218 -14.62 -30.50 41.69
C PRO A 218 -14.86 -29.23 42.53
N TRP A 219 -13.81 -28.59 43.06
CA TRP A 219 -13.85 -27.40 43.91
C TRP A 219 -13.07 -26.20 43.31
N GLY A 220 -12.89 -26.19 41.98
CA GLY A 220 -11.95 -25.30 41.27
C GLY A 220 -11.96 -23.82 41.71
N PHE A 221 -10.77 -23.32 42.04
CA PHE A 221 -10.42 -21.94 42.41
C PHE A 221 -11.14 -21.26 43.60
N LEU A 222 -12.24 -21.79 44.13
CA LEU A 222 -13.02 -21.14 45.20
C LEU A 222 -13.39 -22.12 46.32
N GLY A 223 -12.39 -22.67 47.03
CA GLY A 223 -12.66 -23.69 48.06
C GLY A 223 -11.48 -24.21 48.91
N PHE A 224 -10.50 -23.37 49.28
CA PHE A 224 -9.36 -23.81 50.13
C PHE A 224 -9.74 -24.02 51.61
N GLY A 225 -10.42 -25.14 51.91
CA GLY A 225 -10.65 -25.68 53.26
C GLY A 225 -9.48 -26.54 53.76
N ASP A 226 -9.77 -27.45 54.70
CA ASP A 226 -8.81 -28.32 55.43
C ASP A 226 -7.64 -28.92 54.60
N PRO A 227 -7.80 -29.35 53.33
CA PRO A 227 -6.66 -29.85 52.54
C PRO A 227 -5.49 -28.85 52.44
N ALA A 228 -5.73 -27.55 52.50
CA ALA A 228 -4.71 -26.51 52.37
C ALA A 228 -3.67 -26.53 53.51
N GLU A 229 -4.06 -26.85 54.75
CA GLU A 229 -3.09 -26.91 55.87
C GLU A 229 -2.08 -28.06 55.69
N LYS A 230 -2.49 -29.13 55.00
CA LYS A 230 -1.62 -30.25 54.65
C LYS A 230 -0.50 -29.81 53.69
N TRP A 231 -0.81 -28.94 52.71
CA TRP A 231 0.16 -28.39 51.75
C TRP A 231 1.23 -27.54 52.42
N ASN A 232 0.83 -26.63 53.30
CA ASN A 232 1.77 -25.78 54.04
C ASN A 232 2.74 -26.60 54.91
N SER A 233 2.32 -27.79 55.39
CA SER A 233 3.19 -28.68 56.18
C SER A 233 4.26 -29.43 55.36
N VAL A 234 4.04 -29.63 54.05
CA VAL A 234 4.98 -30.35 53.15
C VAL A 234 5.88 -29.37 52.40
N LEU A 235 5.33 -28.25 51.93
CA LEU A 235 6.08 -27.25 51.15
C LEU A 235 6.68 -26.11 52.01
N GLY A 236 6.24 -25.96 53.26
CA GLY A 236 6.74 -24.92 54.17
C GLY A 236 6.31 -23.48 53.84
N LEU A 237 5.43 -23.29 52.85
CA LEU A 237 4.96 -21.98 52.39
C LEU A 237 3.69 -21.51 53.15
N PRO A 238 3.49 -20.19 53.31
CA PRO A 238 2.20 -19.61 53.70
C PRO A 238 1.08 -19.94 52.71
N LYS A 239 -0.18 -19.81 53.16
CA LYS A 239 -1.35 -20.06 52.32
C LYS A 239 -1.48 -18.99 51.22
N GLU A 240 -1.23 -17.72 51.56
CA GLU A 240 -1.28 -16.60 50.61
C GLU A 240 -0.36 -16.82 49.40
N ASP A 241 0.91 -17.18 49.62
CA ASP A 241 1.92 -17.40 48.57
C ASP A 241 1.54 -18.55 47.61
N LEU A 242 0.84 -19.58 48.12
CA LEU A 242 0.37 -20.71 47.31
C LEU A 242 -0.79 -20.29 46.38
N GLU A 243 -1.71 -19.46 46.89
CA GLU A 243 -2.81 -18.89 46.10
C GLU A 243 -2.29 -17.91 45.04
N GLU A 244 -1.26 -17.11 45.34
CA GLU A 244 -0.60 -16.22 44.37
C GLU A 244 0.20 -17.00 43.29
N THR A 245 0.87 -18.09 43.67
CA THR A 245 1.61 -18.96 42.72
C THR A 245 0.68 -19.65 41.73
N VAL A 246 -0.49 -20.13 42.18
CA VAL A 246 -1.48 -20.77 41.30
C VAL A 246 -2.20 -19.74 40.42
N CYS A 247 -2.47 -18.53 40.92
CA CYS A 247 -3.01 -17.43 40.11
C CYS A 247 -2.03 -16.96 39.02
N SER A 248 -0.74 -16.78 39.35
CA SER A 248 0.26 -16.26 38.40
C SER A 248 0.58 -17.24 37.26
N GLN A 249 0.50 -18.55 37.49
CA GLN A 249 0.63 -19.54 36.40
C GLN A 249 -0.57 -19.59 35.45
N VAL A 250 -1.79 -19.25 35.92
CA VAL A 250 -2.97 -19.11 35.04
C VAL A 250 -2.97 -17.76 34.30
N HIS A 251 -2.42 -16.71 34.93
CA HIS A 251 -2.28 -15.38 34.34
C HIS A 251 -0.85 -15.03 33.86
N GLY A 252 -0.14 -16.01 33.33
CA GLY A 252 0.87 -15.80 32.29
C GLY A 252 2.04 -14.87 32.62
N GLN A 253 2.68 -15.04 33.78
CA GLN A 253 4.03 -14.50 34.01
C GLN A 253 5.05 -15.61 34.31
N GLU A 254 6.32 -15.33 33.97
CA GLU A 254 7.40 -16.31 33.99
C GLU A 254 7.94 -16.61 35.40
N TRP A 255 8.64 -17.73 35.52
CA TRP A 255 9.29 -18.17 36.76
C TRP A 255 10.39 -17.18 37.21
N PRO A 256 10.47 -16.80 38.49
CA PRO A 256 11.59 -16.02 39.01
C PRO A 256 12.84 -16.89 39.15
N THR A 257 13.67 -16.93 38.11
CA THR A 257 14.86 -17.79 37.97
C THR A 257 16.05 -17.46 38.90
N THR A 258 15.86 -16.64 39.94
CA THR A 258 16.94 -16.19 40.86
C THR A 258 16.50 -16.10 42.33
N LEU A 259 16.34 -17.26 42.98
CA LEU A 259 16.37 -17.37 44.45
C LEU A 259 17.72 -17.86 45.01
N TRP A 260 18.58 -18.43 44.16
CA TRP A 260 19.91 -18.91 44.53
C TRP A 260 20.96 -18.31 43.61
N ALA A 261 22.11 -17.95 44.16
CA ALA A 261 23.28 -17.52 43.39
C ALA A 261 24.49 -18.40 43.73
N GLN A 262 25.19 -18.87 42.70
CA GLN A 262 26.37 -19.72 42.86
C GLN A 262 27.58 -18.82 43.15
N ASN A 263 28.28 -19.08 44.25
CA ASN A 263 29.51 -18.38 44.59
C ASN A 263 30.68 -18.83 43.67
N ARG A 264 31.83 -18.16 43.74
CA ARG A 264 32.97 -18.46 42.85
C ARG A 264 33.66 -19.81 43.11
N GLU A 265 33.22 -20.56 44.10
CA GLU A 265 33.74 -21.89 44.46
C GLU A 265 32.72 -23.02 44.18
N GLY A 266 31.49 -22.68 43.76
CA GLY A 266 30.51 -23.61 43.20
C GLY A 266 29.30 -23.94 44.09
N GLU A 267 29.21 -23.37 45.29
CA GLU A 267 28.08 -23.60 46.21
C GLU A 267 27.03 -22.48 46.10
N TRP A 268 25.77 -22.80 46.42
CA TRP A 268 24.61 -21.93 46.21
C TRP A 268 24.08 -21.38 47.54
N GLU A 269 23.82 -20.07 47.62
CA GLU A 269 23.15 -19.42 48.77
C GLU A 269 22.01 -18.47 48.36
N LEU A 270 21.12 -18.20 49.33
CA LEU A 270 19.97 -17.28 49.23
C LEU A 270 20.40 -15.81 49.46
N SER A 271 19.89 -14.89 48.65
CA SER A 271 20.33 -13.49 48.61
C SER A 271 19.36 -12.50 49.30
N PRO A 272 19.75 -11.80 50.38
CA PRO A 272 18.91 -10.78 51.02
C PRO A 272 18.99 -9.42 50.30
N ARG A 273 17.84 -8.80 49.99
CA ARG A 273 17.76 -7.40 49.55
C ARG A 273 17.83 -6.44 50.75
N GLU A 274 18.78 -5.51 50.76
CA GLU A 274 18.70 -4.29 51.58
C GLU A 274 18.47 -3.05 50.70
N LEU A 275 17.53 -2.20 51.10
CA LEU A 275 17.45 -0.81 50.61
C LEU A 275 18.56 0.02 51.27
N LYS A 276 19.31 0.81 50.50
CA LYS A 276 20.06 1.96 51.02
C LYS A 276 19.88 3.20 50.15
N VAL A 277 19.17 4.18 50.72
CA VAL A 277 19.14 5.57 50.26
C VAL A 277 20.43 6.27 50.69
N SER A 278 20.96 7.19 49.87
CA SER A 278 21.98 8.15 50.30
C SER A 278 21.69 9.54 49.74
N VAL A 279 22.09 10.58 50.49
CA VAL A 279 21.70 11.97 50.28
C VAL A 279 22.94 12.87 50.30
N SER A 280 22.94 13.93 49.49
CA SER A 280 23.78 15.11 49.73
C SER A 280 22.98 16.40 49.51
N ALA A 281 22.90 17.23 50.55
CA ALA A 281 22.35 18.60 50.50
C ALA A 281 23.51 19.61 50.34
N GLY A 282 23.31 20.89 50.01
CA GLY A 282 22.13 21.72 49.73
C GLY A 282 22.61 23.16 49.46
N GLY A 283 21.78 24.20 49.24
CA GLY A 283 20.32 24.30 49.17
C GLY A 283 19.88 25.78 49.10
N LEU A 284 18.56 26.03 49.15
CA LEU A 284 17.89 27.31 49.44
C LEU A 284 18.18 28.57 48.56
N LEU A 285 17.20 29.00 47.74
CA LEU A 285 16.35 30.19 48.01
C LEU A 285 15.48 30.63 46.80
N LEU A 286 14.16 30.72 47.04
CA LEU A 286 13.14 31.62 46.46
C LEU A 286 12.89 31.72 44.92
N ALA A 287 11.66 32.14 44.61
CA ALA A 287 11.08 32.42 43.29
C ALA A 287 10.23 33.72 43.40
N PRO A 288 9.36 34.14 42.44
CA PRO A 288 9.24 33.76 41.03
C PRO A 288 9.41 34.97 40.05
N PRO A 289 8.41 35.46 39.27
CA PRO A 289 8.47 35.43 37.80
C PRO A 289 8.51 36.83 37.14
N LEU A 290 8.57 36.90 35.79
CA LEU A 290 7.78 37.86 34.99
C LEU A 290 7.79 37.59 33.47
N THR A 291 6.73 38.08 32.84
CA THR A 291 6.24 37.93 31.45
C THR A 291 6.97 38.75 30.37
N LEU A 292 6.72 38.38 29.10
CA LEU A 292 6.55 39.28 27.92
C LEU A 292 7.69 40.26 27.53
N SER A 293 8.22 40.13 26.30
CA SER A 293 8.00 41.12 25.22
C SER A 293 8.80 40.83 23.93
N ILE A 294 8.18 41.11 22.78
CA ILE A 294 8.80 41.19 21.44
C ILE A 294 9.48 42.57 21.28
N PRO A 295 10.70 42.66 20.71
CA PRO A 295 10.82 43.41 19.45
C PRO A 295 11.85 42.86 18.44
N HIS A 296 11.70 43.31 17.19
CA HIS A 296 12.50 42.93 16.02
C HIS A 296 14.00 43.26 16.11
N SER A 297 14.79 42.53 15.30
CA SER A 297 16.05 42.97 14.70
C SER A 297 15.93 44.37 14.05
N PRO A 298 17.02 45.15 13.87
CA PRO A 298 17.78 44.97 12.63
C PRO A 298 19.28 45.39 12.65
N ARG A 299 19.95 45.15 11.51
CA ARG A 299 21.22 45.75 11.02
C ARG A 299 22.54 45.36 11.70
N LEU A 300 23.23 44.44 11.03
CA LEU A 300 24.53 44.68 10.37
C LEU A 300 25.29 45.97 10.79
N THR A 301 26.48 45.79 11.36
CA THR A 301 27.63 46.66 11.08
C THR A 301 28.92 45.83 11.11
N GLN A 302 29.93 46.23 10.34
CA GLN A 302 31.15 45.44 10.16
C GLN A 302 32.29 45.85 11.12
N SER A 303 33.14 44.85 11.36
CA SER A 303 34.61 44.92 11.29
C SER A 303 35.44 44.95 12.59
N ARG A 304 36.58 44.27 12.46
CA ARG A 304 37.81 44.30 13.27
C ARG A 304 37.77 43.71 14.69
N ALA A 305 38.86 43.14 15.21
CA ALA A 305 40.06 42.53 14.58
C ALA A 305 40.96 41.91 15.67
N THR A 306 41.94 41.11 15.24
CA THR A 306 43.09 40.60 16.02
C THR A 306 42.76 39.44 16.99
N LYS A 307 43.67 38.50 17.28
CA LYS A 307 45.14 38.55 17.12
C LYS A 307 45.79 37.15 17.03
N SER A 308 46.74 36.97 16.10
CA SER A 308 47.83 35.95 16.10
C SER A 308 47.43 34.44 16.03
N SER A 309 48.26 33.49 15.54
CA SER A 309 49.70 33.47 15.21
C SER A 309 50.12 32.41 14.16
N VAL A 310 51.14 32.70 13.32
CA VAL A 310 52.22 31.74 12.85
C VAL A 310 51.79 30.61 11.87
N ARG A 311 52.48 30.24 10.77
CA ARG A 311 53.81 30.56 10.17
C ARG A 311 53.86 30.24 8.64
N ALA A 312 54.70 30.97 7.87
CA ALA A 312 55.41 30.54 6.63
C ALA A 312 54.57 30.13 5.37
N THR A 313 55.01 30.27 4.10
CA THR A 313 56.24 30.85 3.48
C THR A 313 55.97 31.36 2.03
N ALA A 314 56.73 32.38 1.58
CA ALA A 314 57.10 32.82 0.21
C ALA A 314 56.18 32.61 -1.03
N GLY A 315 56.05 33.55 -1.99
CA GLY A 315 56.60 34.92 -2.08
C GLY A 315 56.55 35.55 -3.50
N THR A 316 56.84 36.86 -3.61
CA THR A 316 57.06 37.68 -4.85
C THR A 316 55.91 37.84 -5.87
N HIS A 317 55.70 38.96 -6.59
CA HIS A 317 56.43 40.25 -6.76
C HIS A 317 55.46 41.46 -6.99
N ARG A 318 55.94 42.71 -6.86
CA ARG A 318 55.32 44.02 -7.25
C ARG A 318 56.30 44.81 -8.16
N PRO A 319 55.89 45.80 -9.01
CA PRO A 319 55.50 47.21 -8.66
C PRO A 319 54.21 47.71 -9.37
N PHE A 320 53.53 48.86 -9.15
CA PHE A 320 53.64 50.16 -8.42
C PHE A 320 53.77 51.43 -9.31
N ASP A 321 52.85 52.40 -9.17
CA ASP A 321 53.04 53.88 -9.06
C ASP A 321 51.65 54.58 -8.87
N ARG A 322 51.40 55.61 -8.01
CA ARG A 322 51.86 57.04 -7.90
C ARG A 322 51.23 57.99 -8.94
N VAL A 323 50.85 59.26 -8.70
CA VAL A 323 50.79 60.19 -7.52
C VAL A 323 49.74 61.29 -7.88
N GLU A 324 48.76 61.71 -7.07
CA GLU A 324 48.73 62.64 -5.90
C GLU A 324 48.76 64.16 -6.21
N ALA A 325 48.08 64.97 -5.35
CA ALA A 325 48.10 66.44 -5.18
C ALA A 325 46.89 67.32 -5.65
N THR A 326 46.65 68.39 -4.88
CA THR A 326 45.60 69.45 -4.98
C THR A 326 46.30 70.84 -4.82
N PRO A 327 45.71 72.00 -4.42
CA PRO A 327 44.30 72.49 -4.34
C PRO A 327 44.09 73.93 -4.91
N HIS A 328 42.86 74.47 -4.87
CA HIS A 328 42.55 75.84 -4.35
C HIS A 328 41.03 76.16 -4.35
N ALA A 329 40.64 77.33 -3.81
CA ALA A 329 39.27 77.63 -3.35
C ALA A 329 38.61 78.85 -4.02
N GLY A 330 37.27 78.86 -4.08
CA GLY A 330 36.46 80.01 -4.53
C GLY A 330 34.94 79.74 -4.49
N ARG A 331 34.16 80.70 -3.98
CA ARG A 331 32.67 80.71 -3.96
C ARG A 331 32.14 81.50 -5.18
N PRO A 332 30.83 81.44 -5.57
CA PRO A 332 29.66 81.22 -4.70
C PRO A 332 28.51 80.32 -5.21
N LEU A 333 27.66 79.90 -4.26
CA LEU A 333 26.34 79.33 -4.53
C LEU A 333 25.39 80.42 -5.04
N ARG A 334 24.72 80.17 -6.18
CA ARG A 334 23.33 80.64 -6.46
C ARG A 334 22.63 79.94 -7.63
N SER A 335 23.35 79.28 -8.54
CA SER A 335 22.74 78.62 -9.72
C SER A 335 22.10 77.24 -9.47
N LEU A 336 22.43 76.56 -8.36
CA LEU A 336 22.10 75.13 -8.18
C LEU A 336 20.66 74.84 -7.68
N VAL A 337 19.99 75.82 -7.06
CA VAL A 337 18.66 75.59 -6.45
C VAL A 337 17.56 75.51 -7.50
N LEU A 338 17.63 76.32 -8.57
CA LEU A 338 16.61 76.34 -9.61
C LEU A 338 16.63 75.06 -10.46
N SER A 339 17.81 74.59 -10.86
CA SER A 339 17.96 73.34 -11.63
C SER A 339 17.48 72.11 -10.85
N ALA A 340 17.72 72.06 -9.53
CA ALA A 340 17.23 70.98 -8.69
C ALA A 340 15.68 70.93 -8.62
N ILE A 341 15.02 72.09 -8.52
CA ILE A 341 13.55 72.18 -8.47
C ILE A 341 12.92 71.80 -9.83
N VAL A 342 13.51 72.25 -10.94
CA VAL A 342 13.03 71.86 -12.29
C VAL A 342 13.21 70.36 -12.54
N ALA A 343 14.34 69.78 -12.13
CA ALA A 343 14.56 68.34 -12.22
C ALA A 343 13.58 67.53 -11.33
N ALA A 344 13.29 68.00 -10.12
CA ALA A 344 12.32 67.36 -9.22
C ALA A 344 10.88 67.40 -9.78
N LEU A 345 10.47 68.51 -10.39
CA LEU A 345 9.14 68.63 -11.00
C LEU A 345 8.98 67.77 -12.26
N LEU A 346 10.00 67.73 -13.13
CA LEU A 346 10.01 66.86 -14.30
C LEU A 346 10.00 65.37 -13.91
N THR A 347 10.78 64.96 -12.91
CA THR A 347 10.77 63.57 -12.42
C THR A 347 9.43 63.21 -11.77
N MET A 348 8.79 64.09 -11.01
CA MET A 348 7.43 63.84 -10.49
C MET A 348 6.38 63.73 -11.60
N GLN A 349 6.45 64.54 -12.66
CA GLN A 349 5.52 64.39 -13.79
C GLN A 349 5.77 63.10 -14.60
N CYS A 350 7.03 62.71 -14.82
CA CYS A 350 7.33 61.42 -15.44
C CYS A 350 6.85 60.23 -14.59
N VAL A 351 7.03 60.26 -13.26
CA VAL A 351 6.56 59.21 -12.35
C VAL A 351 5.02 59.15 -12.30
N ALA A 352 4.33 60.30 -12.27
CA ALA A 352 2.87 60.35 -12.32
C ALA A 352 2.30 59.79 -13.64
N VAL A 353 2.92 60.12 -14.79
CA VAL A 353 2.51 59.58 -16.09
C VAL A 353 2.80 58.08 -16.18
N LEU A 354 3.94 57.60 -15.66
CA LEU A 354 4.21 56.15 -15.59
C LEU A 354 3.15 55.42 -14.78
N LEU A 355 2.83 55.92 -13.58
CA LEU A 355 1.80 55.35 -12.71
C LEU A 355 0.43 55.28 -13.39
N VAL A 356 -0.01 56.35 -14.07
CA VAL A 356 -1.29 56.36 -14.79
C VAL A 356 -1.30 55.41 -16.00
N VAL A 357 -0.17 55.26 -16.71
CA VAL A 357 -0.05 54.30 -17.83
C VAL A 357 0.01 52.84 -17.34
N THR A 358 0.57 52.58 -16.15
CA THR A 358 0.48 51.25 -15.50
C THR A 358 -0.90 50.94 -14.93
N LEU A 359 -1.70 51.96 -14.60
CA LEU A 359 -3.07 51.81 -14.06
C LEU A 359 -4.17 51.76 -15.15
N LEU A 360 -3.81 51.96 -16.42
CA LEU A 360 -4.75 51.94 -17.57
C LEU A 360 -4.35 50.97 -18.68
N HIS A 361 -3.49 49.99 -18.39
CA HIS A 361 -3.55 48.75 -19.15
C HIS A 361 -4.81 48.00 -18.70
N PRO A 362 -5.80 47.74 -19.59
CA PRO A 362 -6.80 46.74 -19.28
C PRO A 362 -6.05 45.43 -19.12
N ILE A 363 -6.08 44.85 -17.92
CA ILE A 363 -5.62 43.48 -17.69
C ILE A 363 -6.67 42.57 -18.33
N ALA A 364 -6.59 42.48 -19.65
CA ALA A 364 -6.90 41.26 -20.36
C ALA A 364 -5.90 40.21 -19.87
N LYS A 365 -6.20 39.64 -18.68
CA LYS A 365 -5.95 38.23 -18.45
C LYS A 365 -6.58 37.56 -19.66
N ALA A 366 -5.75 37.17 -20.62
CA ALA A 366 -6.13 36.11 -21.51
C ALA A 366 -6.44 34.94 -20.59
N THR A 367 -7.72 34.68 -20.37
CA THR A 367 -8.18 33.40 -19.87
C THR A 367 -7.83 32.40 -20.95
N ALA A 368 -6.57 31.97 -20.95
CA ALA A 368 -6.22 30.66 -21.45
C ALA A 368 -7.17 29.72 -20.71
N THR A 369 -8.17 29.22 -21.44
CA THR A 369 -9.04 28.15 -20.97
C THR A 369 -8.10 26.98 -20.74
N THR A 370 -7.70 26.81 -19.48
CA THR A 370 -6.93 25.66 -19.01
C THR A 370 -7.70 24.43 -19.45
N THR A 371 -7.11 23.65 -20.37
CA THR A 371 -7.71 22.42 -20.86
C THR A 371 -8.05 21.56 -19.65
N ASP A 372 -9.31 21.14 -19.52
CA ASP A 372 -9.73 20.33 -18.39
C ASP A 372 -9.30 18.88 -18.63
N LEU A 373 -8.10 18.54 -18.15
CA LEU A 373 -7.51 17.22 -18.25
C LEU A 373 -8.20 16.22 -17.30
N THR A 374 -8.99 16.70 -16.33
CA THR A 374 -9.80 15.81 -15.46
C THR A 374 -10.89 15.07 -16.23
N SER A 375 -11.30 15.59 -17.39
CA SER A 375 -12.21 14.90 -18.32
C SER A 375 -11.65 13.60 -18.91
N HIS A 376 -10.34 13.37 -18.78
CA HIS A 376 -9.66 12.11 -19.14
C HIS A 376 -9.35 11.20 -17.94
N VAL A 377 -9.82 11.51 -16.73
CA VAL A 377 -9.56 10.68 -15.54
C VAL A 377 -10.75 9.78 -15.24
N ASN A 378 -10.55 8.47 -15.31
CA ASN A 378 -11.56 7.47 -15.01
C ASN A 378 -11.32 6.85 -13.62
N LEU A 379 -12.10 7.30 -12.64
CA LEU A 379 -11.98 6.86 -11.25
C LEU A 379 -12.38 5.40 -11.00
N PHE A 380 -13.03 4.74 -11.97
CA PHE A 380 -13.38 3.32 -11.85
C PHE A 380 -12.33 2.37 -12.45
N THR A 381 -11.33 2.87 -13.19
CA THR A 381 -10.26 2.03 -13.75
C THR A 381 -9.48 1.34 -12.62
N GLY A 382 -9.46 0.00 -12.61
CA GLY A 382 -8.82 -0.78 -11.55
C GLY A 382 -9.64 -0.91 -10.25
N THR A 383 -10.95 -0.64 -10.25
CA THR A 383 -11.85 -0.96 -9.13
C THR A 383 -12.25 -2.45 -9.08
N GLN A 384 -11.81 -3.24 -10.06
CA GLN A 384 -12.01 -4.69 -10.13
C GLN A 384 -10.69 -5.38 -10.54
N ASN A 385 -10.71 -6.73 -10.62
CA ASN A 385 -9.52 -7.55 -10.91
C ASN A 385 -8.35 -7.31 -9.93
N GLY A 386 -8.67 -7.06 -8.66
CA GLY A 386 -7.68 -6.82 -7.61
C GLY A 386 -7.02 -5.44 -7.64
N GLY A 387 -7.32 -4.55 -8.60
CA GLY A 387 -6.66 -3.23 -8.71
C GLY A 387 -6.86 -2.30 -7.50
N ASN A 388 -7.89 -2.52 -6.70
CA ASN A 388 -8.15 -1.86 -5.41
C ASN A 388 -8.08 -0.32 -5.46
N ASN A 389 -8.36 0.29 -6.61
CA ASN A 389 -8.35 1.74 -6.77
C ASN A 389 -9.51 2.40 -6.03
N PHE A 390 -9.26 3.61 -5.51
CA PHE A 390 -10.20 4.42 -4.76
C PHE A 390 -11.02 5.35 -5.67
N PRO A 391 -12.35 5.17 -5.83
CA PRO A 391 -13.15 6.00 -6.73
C PRO A 391 -13.75 7.25 -6.06
N GLY A 392 -13.49 7.49 -4.78
CA GLY A 392 -14.05 8.62 -4.03
C GLY A 392 -13.37 9.96 -4.31
N ALA A 393 -13.84 11.01 -3.64
CA ALA A 393 -13.31 12.36 -3.77
C ALA A 393 -12.02 12.57 -2.96
N ALA A 394 -10.95 13.01 -3.63
CA ALA A 394 -9.68 13.36 -3.01
C ALA A 394 -8.97 14.50 -3.77
N ARG A 395 -8.10 15.25 -3.07
CA ARG A 395 -7.09 16.14 -3.67
C ARG A 395 -5.73 15.44 -3.80
N PRO A 396 -4.79 15.94 -4.63
CA PRO A 396 -3.42 15.44 -4.67
C PRO A 396 -2.81 15.45 -3.26
N PHE A 397 -2.26 14.31 -2.84
CA PHE A 397 -1.69 14.08 -1.51
C PHE A 397 -2.64 14.41 -0.32
N GLY A 398 -3.95 14.50 -0.56
CA GLY A 398 -4.94 14.93 0.43
C GLY A 398 -5.13 13.93 1.58
N MET A 399 -5.31 14.45 2.80
CA MET A 399 -5.56 13.64 4.00
C MET A 399 -6.99 13.12 4.04
N VAL A 400 -7.94 13.91 3.53
CA VAL A 400 -9.29 13.42 3.23
C VAL A 400 -9.30 12.68 1.90
N LYS A 401 -9.81 11.45 1.96
CA LYS A 401 -10.14 10.59 0.83
C LYS A 401 -11.56 10.13 1.08
N LEU A 402 -12.53 11.00 0.76
CA LEU A 402 -13.94 10.83 1.11
C LEU A 402 -14.63 9.90 0.12
N GLY A 403 -15.05 8.73 0.58
CA GLY A 403 -15.58 7.66 -0.27
C GLY A 403 -16.58 6.75 0.43
N PRO A 404 -17.08 5.72 -0.27
CA PRO A 404 -18.04 4.77 0.24
C PRO A 404 -17.38 3.56 0.92
N ASP A 405 -17.97 3.07 2.02
CA ASP A 405 -17.53 1.86 2.72
C ASP A 405 -18.47 0.69 2.36
N LEU A 406 -18.13 -0.11 1.35
CA LEU A 406 -18.93 -1.24 0.83
C LEU A 406 -18.67 -2.52 1.62
N LEU A 407 -19.72 -3.10 2.20
CA LEU A 407 -19.68 -4.41 2.83
C LEU A 407 -20.21 -5.50 1.90
N ASN A 408 -19.35 -6.49 1.60
CA ASN A 408 -19.74 -7.78 1.05
C ASN A 408 -19.08 -8.89 1.89
N PRO A 409 -19.82 -9.59 2.79
CA PRO A 409 -19.23 -10.50 3.77
C PRO A 409 -18.32 -11.57 3.16
N GLY A 410 -17.08 -11.65 3.64
CA GLY A 410 -16.06 -12.56 3.11
C GLY A 410 -15.21 -11.97 1.97
N THR A 411 -15.43 -10.70 1.58
CA THR A 411 -14.61 -9.97 0.60
C THR A 411 -14.05 -8.70 1.25
N ASP A 412 -12.73 -8.55 1.29
CA ASP A 412 -12.06 -7.35 1.82
C ASP A 412 -12.24 -6.17 0.85
N ALA A 413 -12.80 -5.06 1.35
CA ALA A 413 -12.99 -3.82 0.63
C ALA A 413 -11.77 -2.90 0.83
N TYR A 414 -10.64 -3.24 0.22
CA TYR A 414 -9.32 -2.65 0.51
C TYR A 414 -9.26 -1.12 0.51
N ALA A 415 -9.88 -0.48 -0.49
CA ALA A 415 -10.02 0.97 -0.59
C ALA A 415 -11.46 1.45 -0.32
N GLY A 416 -12.18 0.76 0.56
CA GLY A 416 -13.61 0.98 0.87
C GLY A 416 -14.57 0.52 -0.23
N TYR A 417 -14.17 0.62 -1.50
CA TYR A 417 -15.02 0.27 -2.64
C TYR A 417 -15.04 -1.22 -2.98
N LEU A 418 -16.23 -1.70 -3.39
CA LEU A 418 -16.45 -2.96 -4.09
C LEU A 418 -17.51 -2.76 -5.20
N PRO A 419 -17.44 -3.52 -6.31
CA PRO A 419 -18.45 -3.46 -7.37
C PRO A 419 -19.82 -4.00 -6.95
N THR A 420 -19.90 -4.72 -5.83
CA THR A 420 -21.13 -5.24 -5.21
C THR A 420 -20.99 -5.19 -3.69
N GLY A 421 -22.11 -4.98 -3.00
CA GLY A 421 -22.18 -4.88 -1.53
C GLY A 421 -23.31 -3.97 -1.08
N ALA A 422 -23.44 -3.81 0.24
CA ALA A 422 -24.27 -2.77 0.86
C ALA A 422 -23.37 -1.64 1.39
N PHE A 423 -23.86 -0.40 1.41
CA PHE A 423 -23.17 0.70 2.09
C PHE A 423 -23.23 0.46 3.60
N SER A 424 -22.05 0.34 4.21
CA SER A 424 -21.87 0.28 5.67
C SER A 424 -21.40 1.62 6.26
N GLY A 425 -20.97 2.54 5.39
CA GLY A 425 -20.62 3.91 5.71
C GLY A 425 -20.30 4.71 4.45
N PHE A 426 -20.03 6.00 4.66
CA PHE A 426 -19.26 6.85 3.76
C PHE A 426 -18.23 7.61 4.61
N SER A 427 -16.96 7.23 4.54
CA SER A 427 -15.93 7.66 5.48
C SER A 427 -14.87 8.59 4.87
N MET A 428 -14.21 9.34 5.77
CA MET A 428 -13.28 10.42 5.44
C MET A 428 -11.87 9.96 5.01
N MET A 429 -11.49 8.70 5.27
CA MET A 429 -10.13 8.20 5.10
C MET A 429 -10.11 6.76 4.59
N HIS A 430 -9.23 6.52 3.61
CA HIS A 430 -9.04 5.26 2.90
C HIS A 430 -7.56 5.14 2.48
N GLU A 431 -7.03 3.92 2.34
CA GLU A 431 -5.82 3.69 1.54
C GLU A 431 -6.21 3.35 0.09
N GLN A 432 -5.27 3.41 -0.85
CA GLN A 432 -5.54 3.17 -2.29
C GLN A 432 -4.60 2.12 -2.86
N GLY A 433 -5.18 1.20 -3.65
CA GLY A 433 -4.45 0.23 -4.45
C GLY A 433 -3.91 -0.99 -3.70
N THR A 434 -3.96 -0.97 -2.37
CA THR A 434 -3.27 -1.88 -1.45
C THR A 434 -3.71 -3.34 -1.55
N GLY A 435 -2.75 -4.29 -1.58
CA GLY A 435 -3.00 -5.72 -1.38
C GLY A 435 -3.09 -6.20 0.09
N GLY A 436 -2.86 -5.31 1.06
CA GLY A 436 -2.86 -5.58 2.50
C GLY A 436 -4.26 -5.73 3.12
N ALA A 437 -4.38 -6.05 4.40
CA ALA A 437 -5.68 -6.01 5.09
C ALA A 437 -6.20 -4.55 5.15
N PRO A 438 -7.51 -4.29 4.88
CA PRO A 438 -8.08 -2.94 4.84
C PRO A 438 -7.74 -2.05 6.04
N LYS A 439 -7.60 -0.75 5.76
CA LYS A 439 -7.16 0.28 6.69
C LYS A 439 -8.08 1.51 6.58
N TYR A 440 -8.26 2.23 7.69
CA TYR A 440 -9.19 3.34 7.84
C TYR A 440 -10.67 2.91 7.74
N GLY A 441 -11.51 3.59 6.95
CA GLY A 441 -12.97 3.56 7.17
C GLY A 441 -13.40 4.57 8.24
N THR A 442 -12.65 5.66 8.43
CA THR A 442 -12.73 6.53 9.61
C THR A 442 -12.74 8.01 9.22
N VAL A 443 -13.62 8.87 9.70
CA VAL A 443 -14.87 8.64 10.46
C VAL A 443 -16.03 8.56 9.47
N ALA A 444 -17.02 7.71 9.74
CA ALA A 444 -18.09 7.38 8.79
C ALA A 444 -19.41 8.13 9.06
N GLN A 445 -20.11 8.48 7.98
CA GLN A 445 -21.53 8.83 8.01
C GLN A 445 -22.35 7.82 7.20
N LEU A 446 -23.53 7.41 7.70
CA LEU A 446 -24.47 6.55 6.98
C LEU A 446 -25.87 7.21 6.92
N PRO A 447 -26.41 7.52 5.74
CA PRO A 447 -27.78 8.02 5.62
C PRO A 447 -28.81 6.90 5.74
N LEU A 448 -29.89 7.15 6.46
CA LEU A 448 -30.93 6.16 6.81
C LEU A 448 -32.33 6.80 6.73
N VAL A 449 -33.35 6.03 6.34
CA VAL A 449 -34.74 6.52 6.21
C VAL A 449 -35.64 5.97 7.33
N GLY A 450 -36.46 6.84 7.94
CA GLY A 450 -37.51 6.45 8.87
C GLY A 450 -37.08 6.37 10.34
N ASP A 451 -37.57 5.34 11.05
CA ASP A 451 -37.46 5.17 12.51
C ASP A 451 -36.24 4.30 12.89
N VAL A 452 -35.09 4.96 13.09
CA VAL A 452 -33.81 4.31 13.41
C VAL A 452 -33.68 4.11 14.93
N ARG A 453 -34.13 2.96 15.42
CA ARG A 453 -34.10 2.63 16.86
C ARG A 453 -32.76 2.10 17.37
N GLU A 454 -32.02 1.42 16.50
CA GLU A 454 -30.76 0.74 16.82
C GLU A 454 -29.59 1.29 15.99
N PRO A 455 -29.21 2.58 16.15
CA PRO A 455 -28.17 3.20 15.33
C PRO A 455 -26.80 2.49 15.38
N LEU A 456 -26.46 1.77 16.45
CA LEU A 456 -25.14 1.16 16.64
C LEU A 456 -25.17 -0.38 16.52
N SER A 457 -26.06 -0.91 15.68
CA SER A 457 -26.20 -2.36 15.41
C SER A 457 -25.47 -2.84 14.14
N ASN A 458 -24.41 -2.14 13.71
CA ASN A 458 -23.71 -2.36 12.42
C ASN A 458 -24.67 -2.27 11.21
N LEU A 459 -25.42 -1.18 11.13
CA LEU A 459 -26.41 -0.96 10.07
C LEU A 459 -25.74 -0.90 8.68
N THR A 460 -26.43 -1.46 7.68
CA THR A 460 -26.05 -1.33 6.26
C THR A 460 -27.27 -1.04 5.42
N VAL A 461 -27.09 -0.26 4.35
CA VAL A 461 -28.15 0.04 3.37
C VAL A 461 -27.75 -0.55 2.03
N ALA A 462 -28.64 -1.33 1.42
CA ALA A 462 -28.39 -1.90 0.11
C ALA A 462 -28.17 -0.80 -0.95
N ARG A 463 -27.36 -1.09 -1.95
CA ARG A 463 -27.08 -0.20 -3.09
C ARG A 463 -28.15 -0.35 -4.18
N ASP A 464 -28.52 0.76 -4.83
CA ASP A 464 -29.37 0.77 -6.03
C ASP A 464 -28.63 1.46 -7.19
N GLY A 465 -28.74 0.89 -8.38
CA GLY A 465 -28.07 1.39 -9.59
C GLY A 465 -26.56 1.14 -9.64
N VAL A 466 -25.88 2.03 -10.36
CA VAL A 466 -24.41 2.08 -10.56
C VAL A 466 -23.94 3.45 -10.07
N ASP A 467 -22.72 3.52 -9.56
CA ASP A 467 -22.20 4.76 -8.97
C ASP A 467 -21.59 5.64 -10.06
N GLU A 468 -21.58 6.96 -9.83
CA GLU A 468 -21.04 7.97 -10.72
C GLU A 468 -19.81 8.61 -10.05
N ALA A 469 -18.69 8.74 -10.76
CA ALA A 469 -17.46 9.31 -10.20
C ALA A 469 -16.69 10.12 -11.25
N SER A 470 -16.10 11.24 -10.82
CA SER A 470 -15.19 12.09 -11.61
C SER A 470 -14.28 12.85 -10.65
N VAL A 471 -13.21 13.49 -11.12
CA VAL A 471 -12.24 14.16 -10.22
C VAL A 471 -12.95 15.17 -9.30
N GLY A 472 -12.78 14.96 -8.00
CA GLY A 472 -13.40 15.77 -6.94
C GLY A 472 -14.86 15.45 -6.60
N TYR A 473 -15.51 14.50 -7.29
CA TYR A 473 -16.93 14.17 -7.11
C TYR A 473 -17.20 12.66 -7.17
N TYR A 474 -17.92 12.16 -6.17
CA TYR A 474 -18.49 10.81 -6.18
C TYR A 474 -19.98 10.88 -5.86
N LYS A 475 -20.79 10.00 -6.47
CA LYS A 475 -22.21 9.85 -6.21
C LYS A 475 -22.67 8.40 -6.25
N ALA A 476 -23.55 8.03 -5.33
CA ALA A 476 -24.24 6.74 -5.30
C ALA A 476 -25.71 6.90 -4.90
N ARG A 477 -26.49 5.83 -5.06
CA ARG A 477 -27.87 5.74 -4.56
C ARG A 477 -28.06 4.53 -3.65
N THR A 478 -28.79 4.74 -2.56
CA THR A 478 -29.24 3.67 -1.66
C THR A 478 -30.59 3.09 -2.10
N ALA A 479 -30.87 1.84 -1.75
CA ALA A 479 -32.13 1.16 -2.03
C ALA A 479 -33.34 1.81 -1.31
N ASP A 480 -33.11 2.59 -0.25
CA ASP A 480 -34.12 3.43 0.40
C ASP A 480 -34.43 4.72 -0.38
N GLY A 481 -33.77 4.93 -1.54
CA GLY A 481 -34.00 6.06 -2.45
C GLY A 481 -33.27 7.35 -2.07
N VAL A 482 -32.25 7.28 -1.21
CA VAL A 482 -31.37 8.42 -0.89
C VAL A 482 -30.26 8.51 -1.93
N ASP A 483 -30.11 9.66 -2.59
CA ASP A 483 -28.90 9.99 -3.35
C ASP A 483 -27.84 10.54 -2.38
N VAL A 484 -26.61 10.04 -2.53
CA VAL A 484 -25.45 10.43 -1.72
C VAL A 484 -24.40 11.00 -2.64
N GLU A 485 -24.01 12.25 -2.43
CA GLU A 485 -22.99 12.95 -3.21
C GLU A 485 -21.85 13.43 -2.31
N LEU A 486 -20.60 13.28 -2.76
CA LEU A 486 -19.40 13.54 -1.98
C LEU A 486 -18.45 14.47 -2.74
N ALA A 487 -17.86 15.44 -2.03
CA ALA A 487 -16.77 16.29 -2.51
C ALA A 487 -15.73 16.52 -1.40
N ALA A 488 -14.45 16.65 -1.74
CA ALA A 488 -13.36 16.70 -0.76
C ALA A 488 -12.39 17.86 -0.99
N THR A 489 -11.79 18.32 0.11
CA THR A 489 -10.65 19.26 0.16
C THR A 489 -9.39 18.51 0.64
N ALA A 490 -8.41 19.17 1.26
CA ALA A 490 -7.21 18.50 1.74
C ALA A 490 -7.43 17.87 3.13
N ARG A 491 -8.16 18.56 4.03
CA ARG A 491 -8.37 18.16 5.43
C ARG A 491 -9.85 18.18 5.87
N ALA A 492 -10.75 18.54 4.96
CA ALA A 492 -12.21 18.47 5.15
C ALA A 492 -12.95 17.87 3.95
N GLY A 493 -14.21 17.49 4.15
CA GLY A 493 -15.09 16.88 3.16
C GLY A 493 -16.54 17.34 3.30
N MET A 494 -17.27 17.31 2.21
CA MET A 494 -18.69 17.66 2.12
C MET A 494 -19.50 16.47 1.61
N TYR A 495 -20.55 16.14 2.35
CA TYR A 495 -21.59 15.19 1.99
C TYR A 495 -22.84 15.98 1.61
N ARG A 496 -23.53 15.61 0.52
CA ARG A 496 -24.88 16.07 0.21
C ARG A 496 -25.79 14.86 0.05
N TYR A 497 -26.77 14.77 0.96
CA TYR A 497 -27.80 13.74 0.96
C TYR A 497 -29.09 14.31 0.37
N THR A 498 -29.68 13.64 -0.63
CA THR A 498 -31.04 13.93 -1.09
C THR A 498 -31.96 12.79 -0.68
N PHE A 499 -32.79 13.02 0.34
CA PHE A 499 -33.75 12.05 0.86
C PHE A 499 -35.06 12.05 0.05
N PRO A 500 -35.81 10.93 0.03
CA PRO A 500 -37.15 10.89 -0.57
C PRO A 500 -38.10 11.97 -0.02
N ALA A 501 -38.99 12.49 -0.87
CA ALA A 501 -39.92 13.53 -0.45
C ALA A 501 -40.94 13.03 0.59
N GLY A 502 -40.97 13.66 1.76
CA GLY A 502 -41.98 13.39 2.80
C GLY A 502 -41.67 12.23 3.76
N VAL A 503 -40.43 11.69 3.74
CA VAL A 503 -39.93 10.79 4.80
C VAL A 503 -39.01 11.55 5.76
N ILE A 504 -38.81 11.02 6.96
CA ILE A 504 -37.75 11.51 7.86
C ILE A 504 -36.43 10.94 7.34
N GLY A 505 -35.52 11.82 6.94
CA GLY A 505 -34.13 11.48 6.65
C GLY A 505 -33.32 11.49 7.94
N ASN A 506 -32.38 10.56 8.08
CA ASN A 506 -31.45 10.52 9.21
C ASN A 506 -30.01 10.39 8.69
N VAL A 507 -29.07 10.93 9.45
CA VAL A 507 -27.64 10.71 9.29
C VAL A 507 -27.10 10.11 10.58
N LEU A 508 -26.57 8.90 10.50
CA LEU A 508 -25.78 8.27 11.55
C LEU A 508 -24.31 8.70 11.38
N VAL A 509 -23.70 9.23 12.44
CA VAL A 509 -22.26 9.38 12.58
C VAL A 509 -21.76 8.22 13.45
N ASP A 510 -21.04 7.26 12.88
CA ASP A 510 -20.50 6.10 13.60
C ASP A 510 -19.00 6.28 13.83
N VAL A 511 -18.62 6.39 15.11
CA VAL A 511 -17.21 6.51 15.53
C VAL A 511 -16.54 5.14 15.60
N SER A 512 -17.31 4.05 15.67
CA SER A 512 -16.81 2.68 15.74
C SER A 512 -16.61 2.01 14.38
N HIS A 513 -16.99 2.67 13.28
CA HIS A 513 -16.77 2.14 11.93
C HIS A 513 -15.28 1.99 11.60
N VAL A 514 -14.95 0.89 10.93
CA VAL A 514 -13.64 0.56 10.34
C VAL A 514 -13.89 -0.34 9.13
N LEU A 515 -13.00 -0.32 8.13
CA LEU A 515 -13.06 -1.31 7.05
C LEU A 515 -12.70 -2.72 7.59
N PRO A 516 -13.57 -3.73 7.44
CA PRO A 516 -13.32 -5.06 7.99
C PRO A 516 -12.42 -5.91 7.10
N SER A 517 -11.58 -6.76 7.71
CA SER A 517 -10.82 -7.79 7.00
C SER A 517 -11.32 -9.21 7.32
N PHE A 518 -11.58 -9.99 6.28
CA PHE A 518 -12.02 -11.39 6.36
C PHE A 518 -10.86 -12.39 6.18
N ARG A 519 -9.64 -11.90 5.90
CA ARG A 519 -8.42 -12.73 5.65
C ARG A 519 -8.03 -13.69 6.78
N GLY A 520 -8.54 -13.53 8.00
CA GLY A 520 -8.22 -14.39 9.15
C GLY A 520 -6.78 -14.28 9.69
N GLN A 521 -5.96 -13.38 9.13
CA GLN A 521 -4.53 -13.25 9.44
C GLN A 521 -4.20 -12.49 10.73
N GLY A 522 -5.21 -12.09 11.51
CA GLY A 522 -5.04 -11.23 12.69
C GLY A 522 -4.68 -9.77 12.34
N LEU A 523 -4.92 -9.34 11.09
CA LEU A 523 -4.56 -8.01 10.56
C LEU A 523 -5.78 -7.09 10.36
N SER A 524 -6.98 -7.46 10.80
CA SER A 524 -8.13 -6.53 10.74
C SER A 524 -7.89 -5.34 11.64
N GLN A 525 -8.19 -4.13 11.17
CA GLN A 525 -8.25 -2.95 12.02
C GLN A 525 -9.30 -3.15 13.12
N GLY A 526 -9.03 -2.63 14.31
CA GLY A 526 -9.92 -2.69 15.47
C GLY A 526 -10.34 -1.30 15.94
N TYR A 527 -11.53 -1.22 16.56
CA TYR A 527 -11.96 -0.06 17.34
C TYR A 527 -11.62 -0.28 18.82
N LYS A 528 -11.25 0.79 19.53
CA LYS A 528 -10.87 0.76 20.96
C LYS A 528 -11.75 1.63 21.86
N GLY A 529 -12.44 2.61 21.29
CA GLY A 529 -13.21 3.60 22.04
C GLY A 529 -13.13 4.99 21.39
N GLY A 530 -13.57 6.01 22.11
CA GLY A 530 -13.63 7.38 21.61
C GLY A 530 -14.73 8.19 22.28
N ASN A 531 -15.13 9.28 21.63
CA ASN A 531 -16.28 10.08 22.04
C ASN A 531 -16.99 10.77 20.86
N LEU A 532 -18.22 11.21 21.11
CA LEU A 532 -18.96 12.16 20.28
C LEU A 532 -19.75 13.10 21.19
N THR A 533 -19.65 14.40 20.92
CA THR A 533 -20.35 15.49 21.63
C THR A 533 -21.17 16.27 20.62
N ILE A 534 -22.44 16.55 20.92
CA ILE A 534 -23.30 17.46 20.15
C ILE A 534 -23.44 18.75 20.96
N PHE A 535 -23.17 19.88 20.31
CA PHE A 535 -23.15 21.20 20.95
C PHE A 535 -24.49 21.95 20.79
N PRO A 536 -24.76 22.98 21.63
CA PRO A 536 -26.04 23.69 21.63
C PRO A 536 -26.40 24.45 20.34
N ASP A 537 -25.42 24.64 19.44
CA ASP A 537 -25.54 25.24 18.11
C ASP A 537 -25.62 24.17 16.99
N GLY A 538 -25.78 22.89 17.34
CA GLY A 538 -26.07 21.80 16.41
C GLY A 538 -24.85 21.14 15.76
N HIS A 539 -23.65 21.70 15.91
CA HIS A 539 -22.41 21.05 15.46
C HIS A 539 -21.99 19.92 16.40
N TYR A 540 -21.07 19.06 15.94
CA TYR A 540 -20.55 17.95 16.73
C TYR A 540 -19.02 17.84 16.66
N GLU A 541 -18.39 17.44 17.76
CA GLU A 541 -16.96 17.11 17.85
C GLU A 541 -16.78 15.70 18.41
N GLY A 542 -15.67 15.04 18.05
CA GLY A 542 -15.25 13.83 18.73
C GLY A 542 -13.88 13.30 18.28
N HIS A 543 -13.58 12.07 18.68
CA HIS A 543 -12.48 11.26 18.17
C HIS A 543 -12.81 9.78 18.28
N GLY A 544 -12.25 8.97 17.39
CA GLY A 544 -12.16 7.52 17.54
C GLY A 544 -10.73 7.10 17.84
N VAL A 545 -10.57 6.03 18.60
CA VAL A 545 -9.31 5.33 18.85
C VAL A 545 -9.39 3.94 18.22
N TYR A 546 -8.35 3.57 17.49
CA TYR A 546 -8.31 2.37 16.64
C TYR A 546 -6.93 1.71 16.72
N ASP A 547 -6.81 0.44 16.37
CA ASP A 547 -5.53 -0.28 16.31
C ASP A 547 -5.43 -1.22 15.10
N ASN A 548 -4.26 -1.84 14.98
CA ASN A 548 -3.98 -2.92 14.04
C ASN A 548 -4.18 -2.48 12.56
N GLY A 549 -4.80 -3.30 11.72
CA GLY A 549 -4.72 -3.15 10.25
C GLY A 549 -3.44 -3.81 9.71
N TRP A 550 -3.19 -3.69 8.39
CA TRP A 550 -2.05 -4.37 7.74
C TRP A 550 -0.68 -4.05 8.36
N ASN A 551 -0.44 -2.80 8.79
CA ASN A 551 0.82 -2.40 9.43
C ASN A 551 0.91 -2.73 10.94
N ARG A 552 -0.11 -3.38 11.52
CA ARG A 552 -0.16 -3.77 12.94
C ARG A 552 0.13 -2.62 13.92
N SER A 553 -0.42 -1.43 13.65
CA SER A 553 -0.21 -0.25 14.50
C SER A 553 -0.76 -0.45 15.92
N PRO A 554 -0.12 0.13 16.96
CA PRO A 554 -0.73 0.28 18.27
C PRO A 554 -1.93 1.24 18.21
N ASP A 555 -2.58 1.48 19.35
CA ASP A 555 -3.68 2.44 19.48
C ASP A 555 -3.30 3.84 18.91
N TRP A 556 -4.04 4.28 17.90
CA TRP A 556 -3.96 5.60 17.27
C TRP A 556 -5.33 6.29 17.27
N ALA A 557 -5.35 7.63 17.18
CA ALA A 557 -6.58 8.40 17.22
C ALA A 557 -6.71 9.34 16.01
N ILE A 558 -7.95 9.49 15.50
CA ILE A 558 -8.31 10.57 14.58
C ILE A 558 -9.47 11.37 15.17
N TYR A 559 -9.31 12.69 15.19
CA TYR A 559 -10.28 13.65 15.70
C TYR A 559 -11.11 14.22 14.55
N PHE A 560 -12.38 14.50 14.83
CA PHE A 560 -13.32 15.02 13.84
C PHE A 560 -14.17 16.15 14.41
N CYS A 561 -14.67 16.99 13.50
CA CYS A 561 -15.63 18.05 13.79
C CYS A 561 -16.56 18.23 12.59
N GLY A 562 -17.87 18.24 12.82
CA GLY A 562 -18.87 18.22 11.77
C GLY A 562 -20.04 19.18 12.00
N TYR A 563 -20.56 19.71 10.90
CA TYR A 563 -21.67 20.64 10.84
C TYR A 563 -22.72 20.12 9.85
N PHE A 564 -23.99 20.40 10.12
CA PHE A 564 -25.06 20.28 9.13
C PHE A 564 -25.54 21.67 8.74
N ASP A 565 -25.85 21.89 7.46
CA ASP A 565 -26.37 23.17 6.96
C ASP A 565 -27.91 23.25 6.99
N ALA A 566 -28.56 22.26 7.61
CA ALA A 566 -29.98 22.22 7.95
C ALA A 566 -30.16 21.90 9.44
N ASP A 567 -31.18 22.46 10.09
CA ASP A 567 -31.44 22.23 11.51
C ASP A 567 -32.05 20.83 11.74
N PRO A 568 -31.44 19.96 12.56
CA PRO A 568 -32.01 18.65 12.85
C PRO A 568 -33.25 18.79 13.75
N ILE A 569 -34.37 18.19 13.33
CA ILE A 569 -35.62 18.13 14.13
C ILE A 569 -35.45 17.32 15.42
N SER A 570 -34.45 16.43 15.46
CA SER A 570 -33.97 15.76 16.66
C SER A 570 -32.54 15.28 16.44
N ASN A 571 -31.73 15.34 17.48
CA ASN A 571 -30.42 14.68 17.52
C ASN A 571 -30.22 13.97 18.86
N ALA A 572 -29.33 12.98 18.89
CA ALA A 572 -28.96 12.25 20.10
C ALA A 572 -27.62 11.53 19.93
N THR A 573 -26.88 11.38 21.02
CA THR A 573 -25.67 10.55 21.09
C THR A 573 -25.98 9.19 21.71
N TYR A 574 -25.25 8.15 21.32
CA TYR A 574 -25.49 6.77 21.71
C TYR A 574 -24.19 6.06 22.09
N ILE A 575 -24.30 5.11 23.02
CA ILE A 575 -23.34 4.01 23.18
C ILE A 575 -24.03 2.70 22.78
N GLY A 576 -23.31 1.72 22.25
CA GLY A 576 -23.91 0.46 21.78
C GLY A 576 -23.07 -0.78 22.04
N THR A 577 -23.71 -1.88 22.45
CA THR A 577 -23.07 -3.20 22.54
C THR A 577 -23.98 -4.27 21.95
N ASP A 578 -23.40 -5.39 21.49
CA ASP A 578 -24.18 -6.50 20.92
C ASP A 578 -25.11 -7.19 21.96
N ALA A 579 -24.91 -6.92 23.26
CA ALA A 579 -25.67 -7.49 24.36
C ALA A 579 -26.69 -6.53 25.01
N GLN A 580 -26.60 -5.22 24.74
CA GLN A 580 -27.51 -4.19 25.27
C GLN A 580 -28.28 -3.42 24.17
N GLY A 581 -27.87 -3.53 22.91
CA GLY A 581 -28.36 -2.64 21.85
C GLY A 581 -27.84 -1.22 22.01
N SER A 582 -28.56 -0.26 21.43
CA SER A 582 -28.17 1.15 21.33
C SER A 582 -28.81 1.99 22.45
N VAL A 583 -27.99 2.46 23.39
CA VAL A 583 -28.44 3.24 24.56
C VAL A 583 -28.18 4.72 24.33
N LYS A 584 -29.26 5.49 24.15
CA LYS A 584 -29.21 6.96 24.07
C LYS A 584 -28.61 7.57 25.34
N GLN A 585 -27.80 8.61 25.17
CA GLN A 585 -27.26 9.46 26.24
C GLN A 585 -27.97 10.82 26.22
N ASP A 586 -28.61 11.19 27.34
CA ASP A 586 -29.41 12.45 27.44
C ASP A 586 -28.56 13.72 27.61
N SER A 587 -27.25 13.56 27.81
CA SER A 587 -26.25 14.63 27.95
C SER A 587 -25.88 15.34 26.65
N GLY A 588 -26.21 14.76 25.49
CA GLY A 588 -25.60 15.13 24.21
C GLY A 588 -24.13 14.70 24.08
N PHE A 589 -23.65 13.84 24.99
CA PHE A 589 -22.27 13.33 25.02
C PHE A 589 -22.26 11.81 25.23
N ALA A 590 -21.60 11.09 24.34
CA ALA A 590 -21.32 9.66 24.47
C ALA A 590 -19.80 9.41 24.40
N SER A 591 -19.30 8.45 25.20
CA SER A 591 -17.90 8.05 25.18
C SER A 591 -17.72 6.62 25.69
N SER A 592 -16.65 5.98 25.22
CA SER A 592 -16.24 4.62 25.56
C SER A 592 -14.71 4.52 25.58
N THR A 593 -14.17 3.68 26.45
CA THR A 593 -12.76 3.21 26.40
C THR A 593 -12.71 1.69 26.20
N SER A 594 -13.73 1.12 25.54
CA SER A 594 -13.82 -0.29 25.20
C SER A 594 -14.20 -0.47 23.74
N GLY A 595 -13.42 -1.25 23.00
CA GLY A 595 -13.73 -1.64 21.62
C GLY A 595 -15.03 -2.42 21.44
N SER A 596 -15.54 -3.05 22.52
CA SER A 596 -16.85 -3.73 22.52
C SER A 596 -18.04 -2.80 22.78
N THR A 597 -17.80 -1.50 22.96
CA THR A 597 -18.84 -0.49 23.20
C THR A 597 -18.68 0.63 22.20
N ARG A 598 -19.48 0.53 21.12
CA ARG A 598 -19.58 1.49 20.01
C ARG A 598 -20.05 2.85 20.50
N VAL A 599 -19.69 3.92 19.78
CA VAL A 599 -20.09 5.29 20.06
C VAL A 599 -20.55 5.96 18.75
N GLY A 600 -21.61 6.76 18.81
CA GLY A 600 -22.05 7.52 17.65
C GLY A 600 -23.13 8.55 17.96
N GLY A 601 -23.61 9.22 16.92
CA GLY A 601 -24.69 10.21 16.98
C GLY A 601 -25.68 10.00 15.84
N LEU A 602 -26.97 10.19 16.11
CA LEU A 602 -28.03 10.16 15.10
C LEU A 602 -28.65 11.56 15.01
N PHE A 603 -28.77 12.06 13.78
CA PHE A 603 -29.37 13.36 13.46
C PHE A 603 -30.53 13.13 12.48
N SER A 604 -31.71 13.66 12.77
CA SER A 604 -32.93 13.46 11.97
C SER A 604 -33.43 14.79 11.39
N PHE A 605 -33.90 14.78 10.16
CA PHE A 605 -34.27 15.97 9.37
C PHE A 605 -35.63 15.78 8.68
N GLN A 606 -36.30 16.90 8.39
CA GLN A 606 -37.49 16.93 7.51
C GLN A 606 -37.17 17.44 6.10
N ASP A 607 -36.02 18.09 5.94
CA ASP A 607 -35.51 18.60 4.68
C ASP A 607 -35.14 17.46 3.73
N SER A 608 -35.59 17.57 2.47
CA SER A 608 -35.27 16.58 1.44
C SER A 608 -33.83 16.68 0.94
N VAL A 609 -33.09 17.73 1.30
CA VAL A 609 -31.66 17.87 1.01
C VAL A 609 -30.94 18.31 2.28
N VAL A 610 -29.93 17.54 2.70
CA VAL A 610 -29.10 17.82 3.88
C VAL A 610 -27.64 17.81 3.46
N THR A 611 -26.93 18.92 3.72
CA THR A 611 -25.48 18.99 3.53
C THR A 611 -24.80 18.80 4.88
N SER A 612 -23.78 17.95 4.93
CA SER A 612 -22.86 17.83 6.07
C SER A 612 -21.45 18.21 5.65
N ARG A 613 -20.76 18.97 6.49
CA ARG A 613 -19.37 19.41 6.28
C ARG A 613 -18.54 18.93 7.46
N VAL A 614 -17.50 18.12 7.21
CA VAL A 614 -16.69 17.45 8.24
C VAL A 614 -15.21 17.75 8.02
N GLY A 615 -14.52 18.10 9.09
CA GLY A 615 -13.05 18.22 9.13
C GLY A 615 -12.46 17.10 9.98
N ILE A 616 -11.22 16.71 9.66
CA ILE A 616 -10.44 15.74 10.44
C ILE A 616 -9.06 16.29 10.83
N SER A 617 -8.50 15.78 11.93
CA SER A 617 -7.12 16.07 12.36
C SER A 617 -6.60 14.92 13.21
N TRP A 618 -5.29 14.65 13.15
CA TRP A 618 -4.62 13.69 14.02
C TRP A 618 -4.31 14.26 15.42
N ILE A 619 -4.47 15.57 15.63
CA ILE A 619 -4.02 16.26 16.86
C ILE A 619 -5.17 16.60 17.82
N SER A 620 -6.29 17.13 17.32
CA SER A 620 -7.42 17.55 18.18
C SER A 620 -8.70 17.88 17.40
N SER A 621 -9.85 17.76 18.06
CA SER A 621 -11.15 18.13 17.49
C SER A 621 -11.23 19.63 17.18
N GLN A 622 -10.58 20.49 17.98
CA GLN A 622 -10.52 21.93 17.71
C GLN A 622 -9.73 22.24 16.42
N LYS A 623 -8.69 21.45 16.11
CA LYS A 623 -7.98 21.57 14.83
C LYS A 623 -8.81 21.01 13.68
N ALA A 624 -9.53 19.91 13.88
CA ALA A 624 -10.50 19.39 12.92
C ALA A 624 -11.60 20.42 12.60
N CYS A 625 -12.14 21.13 13.60
CA CYS A 625 -13.07 22.25 13.39
C CYS A 625 -12.44 23.36 12.58
N LYS A 626 -11.18 23.72 12.87
CA LYS A 626 -10.46 24.72 12.08
C LYS A 626 -10.31 24.31 10.61
N HIS A 627 -9.97 23.06 10.32
CA HIS A 627 -9.85 22.58 8.93
C HIS A 627 -11.16 22.72 8.15
N VAL A 628 -12.31 22.32 8.71
CA VAL A 628 -13.60 22.50 8.02
C VAL A 628 -14.03 23.96 7.94
N GLN A 629 -13.73 24.79 8.95
CA GLN A 629 -14.03 26.23 8.90
C GLN A 629 -13.15 26.99 7.89
N ASP A 630 -11.89 26.58 7.71
CA ASP A 630 -10.94 27.19 6.76
C ASP A 630 -11.16 26.69 5.33
N GLU A 631 -11.33 25.38 5.12
CA GLU A 631 -11.40 24.76 3.78
C GLU A 631 -12.84 24.62 3.24
N ILE A 632 -13.87 24.52 4.09
CA ILE A 632 -15.28 24.39 3.69
C ILE A 632 -16.22 25.20 4.63
N PRO A 633 -16.10 26.55 4.68
CA PRO A 633 -16.89 27.40 5.56
C PRO A 633 -18.43 27.26 5.36
N PRO A 634 -19.25 27.65 6.35
CA PRO A 634 -20.71 27.59 6.23
C PRO A 634 -21.25 28.34 5.00
N GLY A 635 -22.14 27.70 4.24
CA GLY A 635 -22.68 28.25 3.00
C GLY A 635 -21.77 28.13 1.76
N THR A 636 -20.66 27.39 1.85
CA THR A 636 -19.90 26.94 0.66
C THR A 636 -20.79 26.09 -0.23
N ASP A 637 -20.78 26.33 -1.54
CA ASP A 637 -21.53 25.50 -2.49
C ASP A 637 -20.79 24.18 -2.77
N PHE A 638 -21.56 23.10 -2.90
CA PHE A 638 -21.03 21.76 -3.18
C PHE A 638 -20.26 21.71 -4.51
N ILE A 639 -20.75 22.37 -5.57
CA ILE A 639 -20.08 22.36 -6.87
C ILE A 639 -18.79 23.18 -6.82
N SER A 640 -18.70 24.25 -6.01
CA SER A 640 -17.41 24.93 -5.81
C SER A 640 -16.32 24.02 -5.21
N VAL A 641 -16.66 23.12 -4.28
CA VAL A 641 -15.68 22.15 -3.73
C VAL A 641 -15.20 21.17 -4.82
N VAL A 642 -16.11 20.71 -5.69
CA VAL A 642 -15.77 19.84 -6.83
C VAL A 642 -14.85 20.56 -7.82
N GLU A 643 -15.23 21.76 -8.27
CA GLU A 643 -14.48 22.51 -9.29
C GLU A 643 -13.14 23.04 -8.78
N ASP A 644 -13.04 23.47 -7.51
CA ASP A 644 -11.76 23.83 -6.89
C ASP A 644 -10.82 22.61 -6.80
N THR A 645 -11.37 21.41 -6.55
CA THR A 645 -10.59 20.17 -6.55
C THR A 645 -10.15 19.77 -7.96
N LYS A 646 -10.99 19.94 -8.99
CA LYS A 646 -10.55 19.80 -10.40
C LYS A 646 -9.48 20.81 -10.78
N ALA A 647 -9.59 22.06 -10.30
CA ALA A 647 -8.61 23.09 -10.52
C ALA A 647 -7.25 22.72 -9.88
N GLU A 648 -7.26 22.22 -8.66
CA GLU A 648 -6.06 21.69 -7.98
C GLU A 648 -5.42 20.56 -8.80
N TRP A 649 -6.18 19.54 -9.19
CA TRP A 649 -5.68 18.43 -10.01
C TRP A 649 -5.13 18.88 -11.36
N ASN A 650 -5.84 19.74 -12.08
CA ASN A 650 -5.37 20.29 -13.35
C ASN A 650 -4.07 21.10 -13.18
N THR A 651 -3.97 21.97 -12.17
CA THR A 651 -2.85 22.92 -12.02
C THR A 651 -1.61 22.35 -11.35
N THR A 652 -1.75 21.35 -10.47
CA THR A 652 -0.63 20.78 -9.71
C THR A 652 -0.11 19.46 -10.29
N VAL A 653 -0.99 18.63 -10.87
CA VAL A 653 -0.64 17.27 -11.34
C VAL A 653 -0.83 17.12 -12.85
N LEU A 654 -2.05 17.24 -13.38
CA LEU A 654 -2.34 16.76 -14.73
C LEU A 654 -1.64 17.60 -15.81
N SER A 655 -1.54 18.93 -15.62
CA SER A 655 -0.79 19.80 -16.55
C SER A 655 0.73 19.63 -16.51
N LYS A 656 1.28 18.83 -15.57
CA LYS A 656 2.72 18.48 -15.56
C LYS A 656 3.14 17.67 -16.77
N VAL A 657 2.21 16.94 -17.40
CA VAL A 657 2.47 16.16 -18.60
C VAL A 657 1.45 16.54 -19.66
N THR A 658 1.91 17.07 -20.80
CA THR A 658 1.02 17.47 -21.91
C THR A 658 1.45 16.80 -23.21
N THR A 659 0.48 16.51 -24.08
CA THR A 659 0.70 15.85 -25.38
C THR A 659 -0.17 16.47 -26.46
N THR A 660 0.20 16.28 -27.73
CA THR A 660 -0.62 16.62 -28.90
C THR A 660 -1.51 15.48 -29.37
N ASN A 661 -1.49 14.32 -28.71
CA ASN A 661 -2.34 13.19 -29.07
C ASN A 661 -3.83 13.51 -28.79
N THR A 662 -4.72 12.94 -29.62
CA THR A 662 -6.18 13.06 -29.53
C THR A 662 -6.86 11.68 -29.47
N ASN A 663 -6.13 10.64 -29.07
CA ASN A 663 -6.65 9.29 -28.87
C ASN A 663 -7.15 9.11 -27.43
N ASP A 664 -8.46 9.05 -27.25
CA ASP A 664 -9.10 9.03 -25.93
C ASP A 664 -8.55 7.94 -25.03
N THR A 665 -8.34 6.71 -25.52
CA THR A 665 -7.78 5.59 -24.73
C THR A 665 -6.37 5.88 -24.20
N SER A 666 -5.50 6.49 -25.02
CA SER A 666 -4.13 6.81 -24.62
C SER A 666 -4.07 8.02 -23.67
N LEU A 667 -4.98 8.99 -23.83
CA LEU A 667 -5.14 10.11 -22.91
C LEU A 667 -5.73 9.65 -21.57
N GLU A 668 -6.73 8.78 -21.60
CA GLU A 668 -7.40 8.24 -20.42
C GLU A 668 -6.43 7.41 -19.58
N LEU A 669 -5.66 6.50 -20.21
CA LEU A 669 -4.61 5.75 -19.53
C LEU A 669 -3.52 6.68 -18.95
N LEU A 670 -3.14 7.75 -19.65
CA LEU A 670 -2.14 8.72 -19.19
C LEU A 670 -2.62 9.48 -17.94
N TYR A 671 -3.75 10.20 -18.04
CA TYR A 671 -4.22 11.06 -16.95
C TYR A 671 -4.81 10.28 -15.77
N THR A 672 -5.42 9.12 -16.00
CA THR A 672 -5.84 8.21 -14.91
C THR A 672 -4.63 7.63 -14.17
N SER A 673 -3.53 7.32 -14.88
CA SER A 673 -2.28 6.89 -14.21
C SER A 673 -1.66 8.00 -13.38
N LEU A 674 -1.64 9.23 -13.91
CA LEU A 674 -1.19 10.42 -13.17
C LEU A 674 -2.05 10.71 -11.95
N TYR A 675 -3.37 10.52 -12.03
CA TYR A 675 -4.28 10.69 -10.88
C TYR A 675 -3.91 9.73 -9.73
N PHE A 676 -3.90 8.42 -10.00
CA PHE A 676 -3.76 7.42 -8.94
C PHE A 676 -2.39 7.46 -8.23
N MET A 677 -1.29 7.73 -8.95
CA MET A 677 0.05 7.82 -8.34
C MET A 677 0.26 9.06 -7.43
N HIS A 678 -0.74 9.95 -7.30
CA HIS A 678 -0.69 11.16 -6.46
C HIS A 678 -1.67 11.13 -5.28
N LEU A 679 -2.33 9.99 -4.99
CA LEU A 679 -3.24 9.88 -3.83
C LEU A 679 -2.52 9.58 -2.50
N ILE A 680 -1.44 8.81 -2.55
CA ILE A 680 -0.54 8.52 -1.43
C ILE A 680 0.92 8.56 -1.90
N PRO A 681 1.90 8.89 -1.03
CA PRO A 681 1.76 9.24 0.39
C PRO A 681 1.07 10.60 0.62
N THR A 682 0.27 10.65 1.68
CA THR A 682 -0.49 11.84 2.12
C THR A 682 0.42 12.91 2.70
N ASN A 683 0.23 14.19 2.35
CA ASN A 683 0.87 15.31 3.04
C ASN A 683 0.12 15.61 4.36
N GLN A 684 0.67 15.11 5.46
CA GLN A 684 0.20 15.33 6.83
C GLN A 684 1.01 16.42 7.55
N THR A 685 1.58 17.39 6.83
CA THR A 685 2.42 18.45 7.43
C THR A 685 1.63 19.23 8.47
N GLY A 686 2.21 19.30 9.68
CA GLY A 686 1.58 19.90 10.86
C GLY A 686 0.55 19.01 11.58
N GLU A 687 0.29 17.77 11.15
CA GLU A 687 -0.62 16.82 11.79
C GLU A 687 0.08 15.76 12.64
N ASN A 688 1.42 15.69 12.70
CA ASN A 688 2.11 14.66 13.48
C ASN A 688 1.67 14.70 14.98
N PRO A 689 1.10 13.61 15.53
CA PRO A 689 0.64 13.56 16.92
C PRO A 689 1.77 13.15 17.89
N SER A 690 2.82 12.51 17.37
CA SER A 690 3.88 11.85 18.15
C SER A 690 5.07 12.78 18.45
N TRP A 691 5.39 13.72 17.56
CA TRP A 691 6.41 14.74 17.79
C TRP A 691 6.11 16.07 17.08
N THR A 692 6.74 17.15 17.56
CA THR A 692 6.71 18.46 16.92
C THR A 692 8.00 18.70 16.15
N SER A 693 7.87 18.98 14.85
CA SER A 693 8.98 19.29 13.94
C SER A 693 8.64 20.49 13.05
N SER A 694 9.66 21.09 12.43
CA SER A 694 9.53 22.08 11.36
C SER A 694 9.78 21.50 9.96
N GLU A 695 10.06 20.20 9.87
CA GLU A 695 10.12 19.48 8.60
C GLU A 695 8.70 19.20 8.07
N PRO A 696 8.53 19.04 6.73
CA PRO A 696 7.33 18.44 6.16
C PRO A 696 7.08 17.04 6.72
N TYR A 697 5.82 16.62 6.74
CA TYR A 697 5.44 15.28 7.22
C TYR A 697 4.52 14.59 6.22
N TYR A 698 4.94 13.42 5.75
CA TYR A 698 4.23 12.58 4.79
C TYR A 698 3.96 11.20 5.40
N GLN A 699 2.77 10.64 5.16
CA GLN A 699 2.27 9.38 5.73
C GLN A 699 1.53 8.53 4.68
N ASP A 700 0.96 7.39 5.09
CA ASP A 700 0.23 6.46 4.22
C ASP A 700 1.14 5.89 3.10
N ILE A 701 2.37 5.56 3.49
CA ILE A 701 3.35 4.83 2.68
C ILE A 701 2.97 3.35 2.77
N PHE A 702 2.17 2.84 1.84
CA PHE A 702 1.74 1.43 1.88
C PHE A 702 2.93 0.49 1.92
N THR A 703 3.85 0.59 0.96
CA THR A 703 5.26 0.18 1.13
C THR A 703 6.14 0.85 0.08
N TYR A 704 7.41 1.05 0.43
CA TYR A 704 8.46 1.42 -0.51
C TYR A 704 9.03 0.24 -1.27
N TRP A 705 8.75 -1.00 -0.85
CA TRP A 705 9.03 -2.19 -1.66
C TRP A 705 8.54 -1.96 -3.10
N ASP A 706 7.26 -1.62 -3.28
CA ASP A 706 6.71 -1.30 -4.60
C ASP A 706 7.31 -0.01 -5.16
N LEU A 707 7.20 1.08 -4.39
CA LEU A 707 7.39 2.44 -4.87
C LEU A 707 8.86 2.81 -5.16
N PHE A 708 9.86 2.10 -4.62
CA PHE A 708 11.27 2.36 -4.96
C PHE A 708 11.59 1.99 -6.41
N ARG A 709 10.91 0.96 -6.96
CA ARG A 709 11.31 0.33 -8.23
C ARG A 709 11.17 1.26 -9.44
N CYS A 710 10.14 2.12 -9.45
CA CYS A 710 10.00 3.17 -10.47
C CYS A 710 9.15 4.39 -10.06
N SER A 711 8.28 4.28 -9.04
CA SER A 711 7.30 5.31 -8.66
C SER A 711 7.93 6.56 -8.08
N THR A 712 8.80 6.40 -7.09
CA THR A 712 9.56 7.50 -6.47
C THR A 712 10.46 8.24 -7.47
N ALA A 713 11.09 7.51 -8.39
CA ALA A 713 11.87 8.09 -9.47
C ALA A 713 11.03 8.97 -10.43
N LEU A 714 9.74 8.66 -10.66
CA LEU A 714 8.83 9.50 -11.44
C LEU A 714 8.25 10.64 -10.59
N MET A 715 8.00 10.41 -9.30
CA MET A 715 7.58 11.45 -8.35
C MET A 715 8.62 12.58 -8.27
N HIS A 716 9.92 12.26 -8.33
CA HIS A 716 10.97 13.28 -8.46
C HIS A 716 10.85 14.10 -9.75
N VAL A 717 10.55 13.47 -10.88
CA VAL A 717 10.43 14.13 -12.20
C VAL A 717 9.21 15.06 -12.26
N LEU A 718 8.06 14.61 -11.73
CA LEU A 718 6.78 15.33 -11.85
C LEU A 718 6.54 16.33 -10.70
N GLN A 719 6.96 15.98 -9.48
CA GLN A 719 6.71 16.73 -8.25
C GLN A 719 8.00 16.94 -7.44
N PRO A 720 9.02 17.61 -8.02
CA PRO A 720 10.34 17.75 -7.40
C PRO A 720 10.33 18.41 -6.02
N ILE A 721 9.33 19.26 -5.73
CA ILE A 721 9.11 19.89 -4.41
C ILE A 721 8.58 18.84 -3.42
N ALA A 722 7.41 18.25 -3.69
CA ALA A 722 6.81 17.24 -2.80
C ALA A 722 7.73 16.03 -2.57
N TYR A 723 8.53 15.65 -3.56
CA TYR A 723 9.55 14.60 -3.40
C TYR A 723 10.67 15.02 -2.43
N GLU A 724 11.18 16.25 -2.50
CA GLU A 724 12.16 16.75 -1.51
C GLU A 724 11.55 16.85 -0.10
N GLU A 725 10.26 17.19 0.00
CA GLU A 725 9.52 17.19 1.27
C GLU A 725 9.33 15.76 1.82
N GLN A 726 9.06 14.76 0.98
CA GLN A 726 9.03 13.34 1.36
C GLN A 726 10.40 12.86 1.86
N ILE A 727 11.49 13.17 1.15
CA ILE A 727 12.86 12.82 1.58
C ILE A 727 13.18 13.42 2.96
N ARG A 728 12.80 14.69 3.20
CA ARG A 728 12.97 15.33 4.52
C ARG A 728 12.08 14.67 5.58
N SER A 729 10.84 14.33 5.26
CA SER A 729 9.95 13.60 6.17
C SER A 729 10.51 12.23 6.56
N LEU A 730 11.17 11.49 5.67
CA LEU A 730 11.78 10.20 6.01
C LEU A 730 12.95 10.34 6.99
N ILE A 731 13.80 11.34 6.76
CA ILE A 731 14.91 11.64 7.65
C ILE A 731 14.38 12.09 9.02
N ASP A 732 13.30 12.87 9.08
CA ASP A 732 12.68 13.27 10.35
C ASP A 732 11.99 12.10 11.07
N ILE A 733 11.29 11.21 10.36
CA ILE A 733 10.76 9.96 10.93
C ILE A 733 11.91 9.16 11.57
N TRP A 734 13.05 9.01 10.89
CA TRP A 734 14.22 8.34 11.47
C TRP A 734 14.77 9.03 12.73
N ARG A 735 14.80 10.39 12.78
CA ARG A 735 15.30 11.12 13.95
C ARG A 735 14.52 10.84 15.24
N PHE A 736 13.21 10.56 15.14
CA PHE A 736 12.33 10.36 16.28
C PHE A 736 11.99 8.89 16.55
N GLU A 737 11.82 8.06 15.51
CA GLU A 737 11.48 6.63 15.61
C GLU A 737 12.72 5.73 15.63
N GLY A 738 13.87 6.23 15.18
CA GLY A 738 15.17 5.55 15.21
C GLY A 738 15.48 4.62 14.03
N TYR A 739 14.53 4.40 13.12
CA TYR A 739 14.67 3.60 11.89
C TYR A 739 13.90 4.24 10.73
N LEU A 740 14.29 3.95 9.48
CA LEU A 740 13.50 4.34 8.32
C LEU A 740 12.29 3.40 8.14
N PRO A 741 11.13 3.92 7.69
CA PRO A 741 10.02 3.07 7.28
C PRO A 741 10.31 2.44 5.91
N ASP A 742 10.22 1.11 5.80
CA ASP A 742 9.92 0.48 4.49
C ASP A 742 8.43 0.67 4.17
N ALA A 743 7.56 0.59 5.18
CA ALA A 743 6.15 0.94 5.12
C ALA A 743 5.73 1.78 6.34
N ARG A 744 4.66 2.59 6.24
CA ARG A 744 4.11 3.38 7.36
C ARG A 744 2.67 3.85 7.11
N SER A 745 1.78 3.51 8.03
CA SER A 745 0.36 3.94 8.05
C SER A 745 -0.05 4.28 9.49
N SER A 746 -1.09 5.12 9.68
CA SER A 746 -1.55 5.58 11.00
C SER A 746 -0.45 6.05 11.96
N ASN A 747 0.55 6.80 11.47
CA ASN A 747 1.69 7.27 12.28
C ASN A 747 2.57 6.15 12.88
N TYR A 748 2.62 4.96 12.26
CA TYR A 748 3.42 3.83 12.75
C TYR A 748 4.09 3.02 11.63
N ASN A 749 5.40 2.75 11.80
CA ASN A 749 6.21 1.96 10.86
C ASN A 749 5.65 0.53 10.70
N GLY A 750 5.68 0.02 9.47
CA GLY A 750 4.90 -1.13 9.04
C GLY A 750 5.70 -2.19 8.30
N ARG A 751 4.98 -3.22 7.86
CA ARG A 751 5.50 -4.49 7.36
C ARG A 751 6.51 -4.33 6.22
N THR A 752 7.78 -4.51 6.56
CA THR A 752 8.94 -4.60 5.66
C THR A 752 8.95 -5.94 4.92
N GLN A 753 8.66 -5.92 3.62
CA GLN A 753 8.61 -7.13 2.79
C GLN A 753 10.01 -7.76 2.62
N GLY A 754 10.98 -6.99 2.14
CA GLY A 754 12.32 -7.48 1.78
C GLY A 754 13.43 -6.63 2.41
N GLY A 755 13.94 -5.69 1.63
CA GLY A 755 14.94 -4.70 2.03
C GLY A 755 14.40 -3.54 2.86
N SER A 756 15.29 -2.65 3.30
CA SER A 756 14.95 -1.33 3.87
C SER A 756 14.91 -0.32 2.73
N ASN A 757 13.84 -0.30 1.93
CA ASN A 757 13.88 0.31 0.59
C ASN A 757 13.81 1.85 0.58
N ALA A 758 13.57 2.47 1.73
CA ALA A 758 13.90 3.88 1.96
C ALA A 758 15.39 4.17 1.66
N ASP A 759 16.31 3.22 1.87
CA ASP A 759 17.73 3.36 1.49
C ASP A 759 17.89 3.58 -0.02
N ASN A 760 17.12 2.83 -0.84
CA ASN A 760 17.18 2.93 -2.30
C ASN A 760 16.69 4.31 -2.75
N ILE A 761 15.68 4.84 -2.07
CA ILE A 761 15.03 6.13 -2.36
C ILE A 761 15.95 7.29 -1.94
N LEU A 762 16.55 7.23 -0.75
CA LEU A 762 17.55 8.19 -0.28
C LEU A 762 18.77 8.20 -1.22
N ALA A 763 19.27 7.03 -1.63
CA ALA A 763 20.36 6.94 -2.60
C ALA A 763 19.98 7.52 -3.98
N ASP A 764 18.78 7.23 -4.48
CA ASP A 764 18.29 7.75 -5.76
C ASP A 764 18.17 9.28 -5.76
N ALA A 765 17.58 9.82 -4.69
CA ALA A 765 17.47 11.25 -4.45
C ALA A 765 18.85 11.92 -4.31
N TYR A 766 19.81 11.27 -3.63
CA TYR A 766 21.18 11.77 -3.49
C TYR A 766 21.89 11.87 -4.85
N VAL A 767 21.94 10.78 -5.64
CA VAL A 767 22.67 10.76 -6.92
C VAL A 767 22.00 11.60 -8.02
N LYS A 768 20.75 12.01 -7.81
CA LYS A 768 20.01 12.95 -8.67
C LYS A 768 19.97 14.39 -8.12
N GLY A 769 20.67 14.66 -7.00
CA GLY A 769 20.89 16.01 -6.48
C GLY A 769 19.70 16.66 -5.75
N VAL A 770 18.78 15.87 -5.19
CA VAL A 770 17.67 16.38 -4.36
C VAL A 770 18.23 17.12 -3.14
N GLY A 771 17.63 18.26 -2.80
CA GLY A 771 18.12 19.09 -1.68
C GLY A 771 19.50 19.72 -1.89
N VAL A 772 20.06 19.68 -3.10
CA VAL A 772 21.31 20.37 -3.44
C VAL A 772 21.02 21.69 -4.14
N GLY A 773 21.92 22.68 -4.01
CA GLY A 773 21.81 23.96 -4.71
C GLY A 773 20.75 24.88 -4.09
N ALA A 774 19.80 25.34 -4.90
CA ALA A 774 18.85 26.39 -4.52
C ALA A 774 17.73 25.93 -3.56
N ARG A 775 17.46 24.61 -3.50
CA ARG A 775 16.43 24.04 -2.62
C ARG A 775 17.01 23.65 -1.25
N GLY A 776 18.17 22.98 -1.25
CA GLY A 776 19.15 23.06 -0.16
C GLY A 776 18.76 22.44 1.20
N ALA A 777 17.60 21.78 1.32
CA ALA A 777 16.97 21.52 2.61
C ALA A 777 17.15 20.09 3.15
N VAL A 778 17.73 19.17 2.39
CA VAL A 778 17.95 17.78 2.84
C VAL A 778 19.23 17.68 3.66
N ASN A 779 19.13 17.27 4.93
CA ASN A 779 20.31 16.94 5.73
C ASN A 779 20.85 15.55 5.33
N TRP A 780 21.72 15.52 4.33
CA TRP A 780 22.30 14.28 3.82
C TRP A 780 23.24 13.57 4.81
N GLU A 781 23.79 14.25 5.82
CA GLU A 781 24.49 13.54 6.90
C GLU A 781 23.52 12.70 7.74
N ASP A 782 22.35 13.24 8.07
CA ASP A 782 21.32 12.51 8.81
C ASP A 782 20.71 11.39 7.97
N GLY A 783 20.41 11.66 6.69
CA GLY A 783 19.97 10.63 5.75
C GLY A 783 20.96 9.47 5.64
N TYR A 784 22.26 9.76 5.59
CA TYR A 784 23.28 8.71 5.59
C TYR A 784 23.37 7.95 6.92
N LYS A 785 23.30 8.65 8.06
CA LYS A 785 23.22 8.01 9.40
C LYS A 785 21.99 7.08 9.50
N ALA A 786 20.88 7.45 8.88
CA ALA A 786 19.67 6.63 8.81
C ALA A 786 19.90 5.33 8.04
N MET A 787 20.46 5.43 6.84
CA MET A 787 20.79 4.25 6.03
C MET A 787 21.80 3.33 6.75
N VAL A 788 22.84 3.89 7.38
CA VAL A 788 23.83 3.12 8.17
C VAL A 788 23.18 2.45 9.38
N LYS A 789 22.20 3.09 10.03
CA LYS A 789 21.43 2.52 11.14
C LYS A 789 20.63 1.30 10.71
N ASP A 790 19.91 1.39 9.59
CA ASP A 790 19.17 0.26 8.98
C ASP A 790 20.11 -0.85 8.47
N ALA A 791 21.32 -0.49 8.02
CA ALA A 791 22.30 -1.42 7.43
C ALA A 791 23.27 -2.10 8.41
N GLU A 792 23.36 -1.66 9.67
CA GLU A 792 24.30 -2.21 10.67
C GLU A 792 23.63 -2.65 11.99
N VAL A 793 22.44 -2.16 12.33
CA VAL A 793 21.80 -2.43 13.63
C VAL A 793 20.47 -3.16 13.46
N ALA A 794 20.48 -4.47 13.74
CA ALA A 794 19.28 -5.30 13.69
C ALA A 794 18.11 -4.70 14.50
N PRO A 795 16.91 -4.54 13.90
CA PRO A 795 15.73 -3.99 14.55
C PRO A 795 15.19 -4.93 15.64
N PRO A 796 14.60 -4.40 16.74
CA PRO A 796 13.93 -5.23 17.73
C PRO A 796 12.78 -6.04 17.12
N ASN A 797 12.72 -7.34 17.42
CA ASN A 797 11.61 -8.22 17.05
C ASN A 797 10.52 -8.21 18.14
N ASP A 798 10.00 -7.01 18.44
CA ASP A 798 8.98 -6.78 19.47
C ASP A 798 8.07 -5.61 19.02
N PRO A 799 6.74 -5.80 18.93
CA PRO A 799 6.01 -7.06 19.09
C PRO A 799 6.27 -8.04 17.94
N ILE A 800 6.51 -9.32 18.28
CA ILE A 800 6.73 -10.41 17.33
C ILE A 800 5.60 -10.45 16.28
N ASP A 801 5.96 -10.72 15.02
CA ASP A 801 5.00 -10.98 13.95
C ASP A 801 4.72 -12.49 13.81
N PRO A 802 3.49 -12.99 14.07
CA PRO A 802 3.17 -14.41 13.94
C PRO A 802 3.37 -14.98 12.53
N MET A 803 3.42 -14.13 11.48
CA MET A 803 3.66 -14.55 10.11
C MET A 803 5.16 -14.60 9.75
N ALA A 804 6.03 -13.98 10.55
CA ALA A 804 7.48 -13.96 10.37
C ALA A 804 8.20 -13.80 11.73
N PRO A 805 8.14 -14.82 12.62
CA PRO A 805 8.59 -14.68 14.01
C PRO A 805 10.12 -14.69 14.18
N ASP A 806 10.89 -14.88 13.10
CA ASP A 806 12.35 -14.96 13.09
C ASP A 806 13.06 -13.62 13.34
N SER A 807 12.43 -12.51 12.96
CA SER A 807 13.01 -11.17 12.98
C SER A 807 11.94 -10.10 12.81
N SER A 808 12.27 -8.85 13.13
CA SER A 808 11.31 -7.75 13.01
C SER A 808 10.76 -7.61 11.59
N THR A 809 9.46 -7.33 11.50
CA THR A 809 8.79 -6.85 10.29
C THR A 809 8.48 -5.36 10.34
N LYS A 810 8.70 -4.65 11.47
CA LYS A 810 8.28 -3.25 11.66
C LYS A 810 9.08 -2.25 10.81
N GLU A 811 10.38 -2.46 10.70
CA GLU A 811 11.35 -1.48 10.17
C GLU A 811 12.74 -2.10 10.06
N GLY A 812 13.62 -1.53 9.22
CA GLY A 812 15.01 -1.93 9.10
C GLY A 812 15.26 -3.38 8.67
N ARG A 813 16.51 -3.83 8.78
CA ARG A 813 16.95 -5.12 8.22
C ARG A 813 16.95 -6.25 9.26
N GLY A 814 15.80 -6.88 9.45
CA GLY A 814 15.60 -7.97 10.42
C GLY A 814 16.61 -9.14 10.34
N ALA A 815 17.10 -9.50 9.15
CA ALA A 815 18.00 -10.64 8.94
C ALA A 815 19.51 -10.31 9.00
N LEU A 816 19.88 -9.11 9.51
CA LEU A 816 21.28 -8.69 9.64
C LEU A 816 22.24 -9.69 10.35
N PRO A 817 21.85 -10.49 11.37
CA PRO A 817 22.79 -11.38 12.06
C PRO A 817 23.40 -12.48 11.19
N ASP A 818 22.73 -12.88 10.09
CA ASP A 818 23.35 -13.74 9.08
C ASP A 818 24.04 -12.89 8.00
N TRP A 819 23.44 -11.79 7.53
CA TRP A 819 24.03 -10.90 6.50
C TRP A 819 25.45 -10.43 6.87
N LEU A 820 25.64 -9.96 8.09
CA LEU A 820 26.91 -9.42 8.59
C LEU A 820 27.94 -10.52 8.93
N ARG A 821 27.49 -11.74 9.24
CA ARG A 821 28.32 -12.86 9.70
C ARG A 821 28.76 -13.79 8.56
N LEU A 822 27.86 -14.02 7.60
CA LEU A 822 27.99 -15.02 6.53
C LEU A 822 28.14 -14.39 5.15
N GLY A 823 27.65 -13.16 4.95
CA GLY A 823 27.51 -12.55 3.63
C GLY A 823 26.36 -13.15 2.79
N TYR A 824 25.46 -13.90 3.42
CA TYR A 824 24.23 -14.46 2.85
C TYR A 824 23.24 -14.72 3.98
N ILE A 825 21.99 -15.03 3.67
CA ILE A 825 20.92 -15.23 4.67
C ILE A 825 20.48 -16.70 4.64
N THR A 826 20.42 -17.36 5.79
CA THR A 826 19.90 -18.74 5.86
C THR A 826 18.39 -18.75 6.10
N PRO A 827 17.65 -19.81 5.71
CA PRO A 827 16.24 -20.01 6.07
C PRO A 827 15.93 -20.13 7.58
N LYS A 828 16.90 -19.87 8.46
CA LYS A 828 16.64 -19.46 9.86
C LYS A 828 15.83 -18.16 9.90
N TYR A 829 16.09 -17.27 8.94
CA TYR A 829 15.31 -16.06 8.69
C TYR A 829 14.35 -16.30 7.55
N THR A 830 13.12 -15.79 7.68
CA THR A 830 12.13 -15.86 6.61
C THR A 830 12.51 -14.93 5.45
N ARG A 831 11.97 -15.17 4.25
CA ARG A 831 12.21 -14.40 3.02
C ARG A 831 13.70 -14.28 2.67
N ALA A 832 14.48 -15.31 3.01
CA ALA A 832 15.95 -15.30 3.01
C ALA A 832 16.58 -14.85 1.68
N VAL A 833 16.07 -15.33 0.54
CA VAL A 833 16.64 -15.00 -0.78
C VAL A 833 16.21 -13.59 -1.22
N SER A 834 14.92 -13.25 -1.06
CA SER A 834 14.39 -11.91 -1.37
C SER A 834 15.11 -10.83 -0.54
N ARG A 835 15.24 -11.04 0.77
CA ARG A 835 16.03 -10.18 1.67
C ARG A 835 17.50 -10.11 1.24
N ALA A 836 18.12 -11.20 0.81
CA ALA A 836 19.54 -11.18 0.43
C ALA A 836 19.83 -10.39 -0.86
N VAL A 837 18.94 -10.45 -1.86
CA VAL A 837 19.10 -9.67 -3.09
C VAL A 837 18.65 -8.21 -2.94
N GLU A 838 17.69 -7.92 -2.05
CA GLU A 838 17.31 -6.55 -1.72
C GLU A 838 18.32 -5.87 -0.79
N TYR A 839 18.87 -6.55 0.24
CA TYR A 839 19.96 -6.00 1.07
C TYR A 839 21.21 -5.71 0.23
N ALA A 840 21.47 -6.48 -0.82
CA ALA A 840 22.53 -6.19 -1.79
C ALA A 840 22.26 -4.88 -2.57
N CYS A 841 21.01 -4.60 -2.94
CA CYS A 841 20.59 -3.34 -3.55
C CYS A 841 20.67 -2.17 -2.55
N ASN A 842 20.16 -2.36 -1.32
CA ASN A 842 20.22 -1.35 -0.27
C ASN A 842 21.68 -0.99 0.08
N ASP A 843 22.58 -1.98 0.18
CA ASP A 843 24.02 -1.74 0.36
C ASP A 843 24.65 -1.01 -0.84
N PHE A 844 24.21 -1.24 -2.08
CA PHE A 844 24.64 -0.42 -3.21
C PHE A 844 24.17 1.04 -3.04
N GLY A 845 22.97 1.26 -2.52
CA GLY A 845 22.47 2.58 -2.14
C GLY A 845 23.37 3.28 -1.11
N LEU A 846 23.78 2.58 -0.05
CA LEU A 846 24.73 3.13 0.93
C LEU A 846 26.10 3.45 0.31
N TYR A 847 26.61 2.63 -0.61
CA TYR A 847 27.84 2.94 -1.34
C TYR A 847 27.73 4.28 -2.09
N GLN A 848 26.62 4.51 -2.80
CA GLN A 848 26.42 5.71 -3.62
C GLN A 848 26.43 6.99 -2.76
N VAL A 849 25.76 6.98 -1.60
CA VAL A 849 25.73 8.11 -0.66
C VAL A 849 27.08 8.28 0.04
N ALA A 850 27.69 7.19 0.52
CA ALA A 850 29.01 7.21 1.17
C ALA A 850 30.11 7.77 0.25
N ALA A 851 30.14 7.31 -1.01
CA ALA A 851 31.08 7.78 -2.02
C ALA A 851 30.88 9.27 -2.34
N GLY A 852 29.62 9.72 -2.38
CA GLY A 852 29.25 11.11 -2.59
C GLY A 852 29.61 12.06 -1.44
N LEU A 853 29.47 11.60 -0.18
CA LEU A 853 29.87 12.35 1.02
C LEU A 853 31.39 12.30 1.27
N GLY A 854 32.09 11.32 0.69
CA GLY A 854 33.53 11.13 0.82
C GLY A 854 33.96 10.11 1.88
N GLU A 855 33.01 9.35 2.44
CA GLU A 855 33.22 8.32 3.46
C GLU A 855 33.79 7.03 2.85
N ARG A 856 35.05 7.11 2.38
CA ARG A 856 35.70 6.11 1.53
C ARG A 856 35.73 4.69 2.12
N ALA A 857 35.94 4.55 3.43
CA ALA A 857 36.02 3.24 4.06
C ALA A 857 34.66 2.53 4.03
N ASP A 858 33.57 3.27 4.27
CA ASP A 858 32.23 2.74 4.18
C ASP A 858 31.76 2.57 2.73
N ALA A 859 32.16 3.45 1.81
CA ALA A 859 31.94 3.24 0.38
C ALA A 859 32.56 1.92 -0.11
N GLU A 860 33.81 1.61 0.27
CA GLU A 860 34.46 0.33 -0.05
C GLU A 860 33.78 -0.86 0.64
N LYS A 861 33.38 -0.71 1.92
CA LYS A 861 32.63 -1.73 2.67
C LYS A 861 31.31 -2.07 1.97
N TYR A 862 30.51 -1.06 1.64
CA TYR A 862 29.18 -1.21 1.07
C TYR A 862 29.19 -1.66 -0.39
N LEU A 863 30.15 -1.22 -1.21
CA LEU A 863 30.32 -1.72 -2.60
C LEU A 863 30.75 -3.20 -2.64
N ASN A 864 31.51 -3.65 -1.65
CA ASN A 864 31.83 -5.06 -1.52
C ASN A 864 30.64 -5.86 -0.98
N ARG A 865 29.89 -5.32 -0.01
CA ARG A 865 28.70 -5.99 0.56
C ARG A 865 27.52 -6.04 -0.42
N SER A 866 27.39 -5.07 -1.33
CA SER A 866 26.38 -5.09 -2.41
C SER A 866 26.58 -6.21 -3.43
N ARG A 867 27.71 -6.93 -3.39
CA ARG A 867 27.98 -8.12 -4.22
C ARG A 867 27.51 -9.43 -3.55
N ASN A 868 27.01 -9.38 -2.31
CA ASN A 868 26.63 -10.58 -1.55
C ASN A 868 25.46 -11.39 -2.15
N TRP A 869 24.65 -10.81 -3.05
CA TRP A 869 23.66 -11.57 -3.83
C TRP A 869 24.29 -12.79 -4.54
N ARG A 870 25.56 -12.64 -4.98
CA ARG A 870 26.36 -13.69 -5.64
C ARG A 870 26.56 -14.92 -4.75
N ASN A 871 26.42 -14.80 -3.42
CA ASN A 871 26.54 -15.91 -2.47
C ASN A 871 25.30 -16.81 -2.43
N HIS A 872 24.16 -16.35 -2.94
CA HIS A 872 22.96 -17.17 -3.18
C HIS A 872 22.94 -17.82 -4.57
N TRP A 873 23.85 -17.46 -5.48
CA TRP A 873 23.90 -18.00 -6.84
C TRP A 873 24.41 -19.44 -6.87
N ASN A 874 23.51 -20.41 -7.05
CA ASN A 874 23.85 -21.80 -7.33
C ASN A 874 24.00 -22.01 -8.84
N PRO A 875 25.23 -22.20 -9.38
CA PRO A 875 25.44 -22.41 -10.81
C PRO A 875 24.90 -23.76 -11.31
N GLU A 876 24.73 -24.74 -10.42
CA GLU A 876 24.22 -26.08 -10.76
C GLU A 876 22.69 -26.16 -10.71
N GLU A 877 22.00 -25.10 -10.27
CA GLU A 877 20.54 -25.06 -10.30
C GLU A 877 20.04 -24.92 -11.74
N THR A 878 19.01 -25.69 -12.14
CA THR A 878 18.57 -25.72 -13.55
C THR A 878 17.06 -25.66 -13.72
N SER A 879 16.60 -24.86 -14.68
CA SER A 879 15.19 -24.79 -15.07
C SER A 879 15.05 -24.41 -16.54
N LEU A 880 14.15 -25.10 -17.25
CA LEU A 880 13.85 -24.92 -18.69
C LEU A 880 15.08 -24.93 -19.64
N GLY A 881 16.17 -25.57 -19.23
CA GLY A 881 17.43 -25.64 -20.00
C GLY A 881 18.45 -24.54 -19.68
N PHE A 882 18.11 -23.61 -18.78
CA PHE A 882 19.05 -22.63 -18.23
C PHE A 882 19.64 -23.13 -16.93
N ALA A 883 20.88 -22.71 -16.65
CA ALA A 883 21.59 -22.98 -15.39
C ALA A 883 21.83 -21.67 -14.62
N GLY A 884 22.07 -21.77 -13.32
CA GLY A 884 22.37 -20.64 -12.45
C GLY A 884 21.12 -19.89 -11.97
N PHE A 885 20.81 -19.98 -10.69
CA PHE A 885 19.71 -19.26 -10.03
C PHE A 885 20.13 -18.77 -8.64
N VAL A 886 19.52 -17.69 -8.13
CA VAL A 886 19.61 -17.40 -6.68
C VAL A 886 18.67 -18.32 -5.92
N VAL A 887 19.20 -19.07 -4.95
CA VAL A 887 18.45 -20.11 -4.20
C VAL A 887 18.69 -20.03 -2.69
N PRO A 888 17.80 -20.59 -1.85
CA PRO A 888 18.06 -20.77 -0.43
C PRO A 888 19.34 -21.57 -0.16
N ARG A 889 20.04 -21.24 0.93
CA ARG A 889 21.23 -21.96 1.38
C ARG A 889 21.37 -21.94 2.89
N ASN A 890 22.06 -22.93 3.43
CA ASN A 890 22.51 -22.97 4.82
C ASN A 890 24.05 -22.99 4.86
N GLU A 891 24.64 -23.16 6.06
CA GLU A 891 26.10 -23.19 6.23
C GLU A 891 26.77 -24.43 5.60
N SER A 892 26.01 -25.49 5.30
CA SER A 892 26.49 -26.70 4.63
C SER A 892 26.40 -26.65 3.09
N GLY A 893 25.57 -25.76 2.52
CA GLY A 893 25.41 -25.64 1.06
C GLY A 893 24.06 -25.05 0.62
N PHE A 894 23.84 -25.04 -0.70
CA PHE A 894 22.55 -24.71 -1.32
C PHE A 894 21.47 -25.75 -0.98
N ILE A 895 20.21 -25.33 -1.04
CA ILE A 895 19.04 -26.16 -0.77
C ILE A 895 18.32 -26.41 -2.10
N GLU A 896 18.04 -27.69 -2.40
CA GLU A 896 17.32 -28.12 -3.60
C GLU A 896 15.98 -27.39 -3.73
N THR A 897 15.73 -26.79 -4.90
CA THR A 897 14.61 -25.88 -5.16
C THR A 897 14.07 -26.15 -6.57
N ASP A 898 12.77 -25.98 -6.82
CA ASP A 898 12.21 -25.96 -8.19
C ASP A 898 11.88 -24.51 -8.57
N PRO A 899 12.66 -23.85 -9.46
CA PRO A 899 12.41 -22.47 -9.86
C PRO A 899 11.02 -22.19 -10.45
N LEU A 900 10.28 -23.21 -10.90
CA LEU A 900 8.91 -23.03 -11.41
C LEU A 900 7.83 -23.16 -10.31
N ALA A 901 8.22 -23.50 -9.09
CA ALA A 901 7.32 -23.76 -7.96
C ALA A 901 7.82 -23.20 -6.61
N ASP A 902 8.82 -22.30 -6.62
CA ASP A 902 9.46 -21.78 -5.40
C ASP A 902 8.99 -20.39 -4.93
N SER A 903 8.04 -19.76 -5.63
CA SER A 903 7.39 -18.54 -5.12
C SER A 903 6.60 -18.83 -3.84
N GLY A 904 6.72 -17.95 -2.84
CA GLY A 904 6.15 -18.14 -1.50
C GLY A 904 5.69 -16.82 -0.86
N TYR A 905 5.46 -16.83 0.45
CA TYR A 905 4.93 -15.68 1.19
C TYR A 905 5.76 -15.38 2.46
N TRP A 906 5.15 -14.83 3.51
CA TRP A 906 5.90 -14.33 4.68
C TRP A 906 6.84 -15.34 5.35
N GLY A 907 6.52 -16.64 5.33
CA GLY A 907 7.32 -17.70 5.97
C GLY A 907 8.39 -18.34 5.08
N ASP A 908 8.33 -18.14 3.77
CA ASP A 908 9.10 -18.92 2.79
C ASP A 908 10.45 -18.25 2.45
N PRO A 909 11.40 -18.92 1.76
CA PRO A 909 12.67 -18.30 1.37
C PRO A 909 12.52 -17.14 0.36
N TYR A 910 11.40 -17.07 -0.35
CA TYR A 910 11.08 -16.02 -1.32
C TYR A 910 9.73 -15.38 -0.99
N TYR A 911 9.58 -14.10 -1.33
CA TYR A 911 8.36 -13.34 -1.15
C TYR A 911 7.72 -12.98 -2.49
N GLU A 912 6.50 -13.49 -2.73
CA GLU A 912 5.58 -13.25 -3.86
C GLU A 912 6.09 -13.54 -5.29
N ALA A 913 7.41 -13.64 -5.50
CA ALA A 913 8.02 -14.04 -6.76
C ALA A 913 9.05 -15.16 -6.59
N SER A 914 9.30 -15.91 -7.68
CA SER A 914 10.19 -17.08 -7.74
C SER A 914 11.68 -16.72 -7.87
N SER A 915 12.57 -17.72 -7.79
CA SER A 915 13.99 -17.53 -8.15
C SER A 915 14.18 -17.08 -9.60
N TRP A 916 13.26 -17.41 -10.51
CA TRP A 916 13.24 -16.87 -11.87
C TRP A 916 13.11 -15.34 -11.91
N ALA A 917 12.44 -14.72 -10.93
CA ALA A 917 12.37 -13.27 -10.78
C ALA A 917 13.58 -12.73 -10.02
N TYR A 918 13.82 -13.22 -8.80
CA TYR A 918 14.85 -12.67 -7.91
C TYR A 918 16.29 -12.83 -8.43
N SER A 919 16.53 -13.75 -9.39
CA SER A 919 17.82 -13.84 -10.11
C SER A 919 18.18 -12.58 -10.91
N TRP A 920 17.25 -11.64 -11.11
CA TRP A 920 17.45 -10.37 -11.84
C TRP A 920 17.47 -9.11 -10.97
N ALA A 921 17.36 -9.23 -9.65
CA ALA A 921 17.12 -8.08 -8.77
C ALA A 921 18.34 -7.14 -8.61
N SER A 922 19.56 -7.65 -8.74
CA SER A 922 20.80 -6.87 -8.51
C SER A 922 21.30 -6.12 -9.76
N VAL A 923 20.51 -5.15 -10.22
CA VAL A 923 20.76 -4.40 -11.48
C VAL A 923 22.03 -3.53 -11.44
N HIS A 924 22.55 -3.23 -10.25
CA HIS A 924 23.88 -2.60 -10.07
C HIS A 924 25.05 -3.48 -10.53
N ASP A 925 24.82 -4.78 -10.75
CA ASP A 925 25.83 -5.81 -11.01
C ASP A 925 25.53 -6.64 -12.29
N MET A 926 24.83 -6.05 -13.26
CA MET A 926 24.32 -6.76 -14.46
C MET A 926 25.41 -7.42 -15.31
N LYS A 927 26.60 -6.83 -15.45
CA LYS A 927 27.70 -7.45 -16.22
C LYS A 927 28.15 -8.78 -15.60
N GLU A 928 28.38 -8.83 -14.30
CA GLU A 928 28.65 -10.11 -13.61
C GLU A 928 27.48 -11.09 -13.77
N MET A 929 26.23 -10.61 -13.70
CA MET A 929 25.05 -11.44 -13.90
C MET A 929 24.99 -12.06 -15.31
N VAL A 930 25.31 -11.29 -16.36
CA VAL A 930 25.42 -11.77 -17.75
C VAL A 930 26.53 -12.82 -17.87
N GLU A 931 27.70 -12.57 -17.29
CA GLU A 931 28.81 -13.54 -17.26
C GLU A 931 28.41 -14.85 -16.55
N ARG A 932 27.71 -14.76 -15.40
CA ARG A 932 27.21 -15.91 -14.63
C ARG A 932 26.10 -16.71 -15.30
N MET A 933 25.30 -16.07 -16.15
CA MET A 933 24.24 -16.73 -16.92
C MET A 933 24.73 -17.38 -18.22
N GLY A 934 26.03 -17.32 -18.53
CA GLY A 934 26.62 -17.92 -19.73
C GLY A 934 26.79 -16.96 -20.92
N GLY A 935 26.56 -15.66 -20.71
CA GLY A 935 26.77 -14.61 -21.71
C GLY A 935 25.49 -14.09 -22.39
N GLU A 936 25.68 -13.08 -23.24
CA GLU A 936 24.63 -12.24 -23.83
C GLU A 936 23.49 -13.04 -24.48
N GLN A 937 23.81 -14.01 -25.33
CA GLN A 937 22.79 -14.81 -26.03
C GLN A 937 21.96 -15.66 -25.07
N THR A 938 22.59 -16.28 -24.06
CA THR A 938 21.85 -17.07 -23.05
C THR A 938 20.96 -16.19 -22.20
N VAL A 939 21.36 -14.95 -21.90
CA VAL A 939 20.50 -13.95 -21.25
C VAL A 939 19.32 -13.56 -22.12
N VAL A 940 19.53 -13.30 -23.42
CA VAL A 940 18.44 -13.02 -24.38
C VAL A 940 17.43 -14.17 -24.43
N ASP A 941 17.90 -15.41 -24.52
CA ASP A 941 17.03 -16.59 -24.58
C ASP A 941 16.32 -16.84 -23.25
N ARG A 942 16.99 -16.61 -22.11
CA ARG A 942 16.40 -16.73 -20.77
C ARG A 942 15.30 -15.70 -20.54
N LEU A 943 15.55 -14.44 -20.88
CA LEU A 943 14.53 -13.37 -20.83
C LEU A 943 13.36 -13.70 -21.77
N ASN A 944 13.63 -14.12 -23.01
CA ASN A 944 12.59 -14.54 -23.96
C ASN A 944 11.70 -15.65 -23.39
N THR A 945 12.27 -16.65 -22.73
CA THR A 945 11.52 -17.73 -22.06
C THR A 945 10.54 -17.21 -21.01
N MET A 946 10.88 -16.13 -20.30
CA MET A 946 9.98 -15.57 -19.27
C MET A 946 8.68 -15.00 -19.86
N PHE A 947 8.71 -14.52 -21.11
CA PHE A 947 7.56 -13.93 -21.81
C PHE A 947 6.76 -14.93 -22.68
N ILE A 948 7.05 -16.24 -22.58
CA ILE A 948 6.30 -17.31 -23.25
C ILE A 948 5.07 -17.69 -22.41
N ASP A 949 3.88 -17.53 -23.00
CA ASP A 949 2.63 -18.03 -22.42
C ASP A 949 2.67 -19.57 -22.30
N GLY A 950 2.58 -20.09 -21.08
CA GLY A 950 2.71 -21.51 -20.72
C GLY A 950 4.07 -21.90 -20.09
N ALA A 951 5.05 -20.99 -20.00
CA ALA A 951 6.39 -21.33 -19.48
C ALA A 951 6.42 -21.59 -17.96
N SER A 952 5.50 -21.02 -17.18
CA SER A 952 5.28 -21.38 -15.76
C SER A 952 4.38 -22.62 -15.58
N GLY A 953 4.13 -23.38 -16.64
CA GLY A 953 3.35 -24.62 -16.60
C GLY A 953 1.88 -24.41 -16.96
N SER A 954 0.98 -24.46 -15.96
CA SER A 954 -0.45 -24.77 -16.20
C SER A 954 -1.19 -23.77 -17.09
N SER A 955 -0.93 -22.46 -16.96
CA SER A 955 -1.41 -21.41 -17.89
C SER A 955 -0.87 -20.02 -17.48
N GLY A 956 0.41 -19.74 -17.71
CA GLY A 956 1.00 -18.44 -17.37
C GLY A 956 2.33 -18.16 -18.06
N MET A 957 2.72 -16.88 -18.11
CA MET A 957 4.11 -16.48 -18.34
C MET A 957 4.92 -16.70 -17.04
N ILE A 958 6.25 -16.68 -17.09
CA ILE A 958 7.06 -16.62 -15.87
C ILE A 958 7.21 -15.16 -15.43
N PHE A 959 7.26 -14.23 -16.39
CA PHE A 959 7.05 -12.81 -16.12
C PHE A 959 5.59 -12.60 -15.71
N ASP A 960 5.40 -12.18 -14.46
CA ASP A 960 4.10 -11.79 -13.91
C ASP A 960 3.96 -10.25 -13.93
N PRO A 961 2.97 -9.69 -14.66
CA PRO A 961 2.69 -8.25 -14.64
C PRO A 961 2.00 -7.78 -13.34
N THR A 962 1.64 -8.69 -12.43
CA THR A 962 0.96 -8.38 -11.16
C THR A 962 1.93 -8.21 -9.98
N ASN A 963 3.25 -8.37 -10.18
CA ASN A 963 4.20 -8.35 -9.06
C ASN A 963 5.52 -7.59 -9.35
N GLU A 964 5.80 -6.67 -8.44
CA GLU A 964 6.82 -5.63 -8.46
C GLU A 964 8.28 -6.11 -8.59
N PRO A 965 8.73 -7.28 -8.06
CA PRO A 965 10.07 -7.83 -8.31
C PRO A 965 10.41 -8.02 -9.79
N MET A 966 9.41 -8.02 -10.67
CA MET A 966 9.58 -8.29 -12.11
C MET A 966 9.62 -7.02 -12.96
N PHE A 967 9.30 -5.84 -12.40
CA PHE A 967 9.10 -4.59 -13.15
C PHE A 967 10.28 -4.17 -14.05
N ASN A 968 11.51 -4.48 -13.65
CA ASN A 968 12.74 -4.18 -14.39
C ASN A 968 13.01 -5.15 -15.55
N ILE A 969 12.53 -6.40 -15.46
CA ILE A 969 12.90 -7.53 -16.33
C ILE A 969 12.70 -7.23 -17.84
N PRO A 970 11.58 -6.60 -18.28
CA PRO A 970 11.41 -6.23 -19.68
C PRO A 970 12.50 -5.32 -20.24
N TYR A 971 13.19 -4.53 -19.40
CA TYR A 971 14.22 -3.58 -19.84
C TYR A 971 15.64 -4.14 -19.79
N LEU A 972 15.84 -5.35 -19.25
CA LEU A 972 17.18 -5.93 -19.07
C LEU A 972 17.85 -6.32 -20.38
N TYR A 973 17.11 -6.46 -21.49
CA TYR A 973 17.73 -6.63 -22.80
C TYR A 973 18.62 -5.43 -23.23
N ASN A 974 18.44 -4.23 -22.64
CA ASN A 974 19.35 -3.11 -22.86
C ASN A 974 20.79 -3.42 -22.38
N TYR A 975 20.96 -4.28 -21.37
CA TYR A 975 22.28 -4.71 -20.86
C TYR A 975 22.98 -5.75 -21.75
N VAL A 976 22.31 -6.28 -22.77
CA VAL A 976 22.85 -7.27 -23.73
C VAL A 976 22.61 -6.84 -25.19
N GLY A 977 22.57 -5.53 -25.44
CA GLY A 977 22.51 -4.98 -26.80
C GLY A 977 21.20 -5.22 -27.57
N ARG A 978 20.10 -5.57 -26.89
CA ARG A 978 18.81 -5.94 -27.51
C ARG A 978 17.64 -5.05 -27.07
N GLN A 979 17.84 -3.74 -27.17
CA GLN A 979 16.84 -2.72 -26.83
C GLN A 979 15.53 -2.85 -27.63
N ASP A 980 15.58 -3.48 -28.82
CA ASP A 980 14.41 -3.87 -29.62
C ASP A 980 13.51 -4.91 -28.94
N LEU A 981 14.10 -5.82 -28.16
CA LEU A 981 13.35 -6.79 -27.36
C LEU A 981 12.75 -6.12 -26.12
N SER A 982 13.44 -5.17 -25.50
CA SER A 982 12.83 -4.35 -24.44
C SER A 982 11.63 -3.57 -24.93
N VAL A 983 11.75 -2.92 -26.09
CA VAL A 983 10.65 -2.21 -26.76
C VAL A 983 9.47 -3.14 -27.06
N SER A 984 9.70 -4.30 -27.65
CA SER A 984 8.60 -5.19 -28.04
C SER A 984 7.95 -5.92 -26.86
N GLN A 985 8.72 -6.38 -25.86
CA GLN A 985 8.17 -7.13 -24.72
C GLN A 985 7.42 -6.24 -23.73
N SER A 986 7.97 -5.09 -23.32
CA SER A 986 7.24 -4.21 -22.39
C SER A 986 5.99 -3.61 -23.05
N ARG A 987 6.03 -3.35 -24.37
CA ARG A 987 4.83 -2.95 -25.13
C ARG A 987 3.79 -4.05 -25.21
N LYS A 988 4.19 -5.31 -25.49
CA LYS A 988 3.32 -6.50 -25.46
C LYS A 988 2.63 -6.61 -24.11
N VAL A 989 3.36 -6.46 -23.01
CA VAL A 989 2.81 -6.49 -21.64
C VAL A 989 1.83 -5.33 -21.43
N ALA A 990 2.26 -4.08 -21.64
CA ALA A 990 1.44 -2.91 -21.39
C ALA A 990 0.10 -2.96 -22.16
N LYS A 991 0.14 -3.26 -23.47
CA LYS A 991 -1.05 -3.32 -24.33
C LYS A 991 -1.89 -4.61 -24.15
N LYS A 992 -1.38 -5.64 -23.45
CA LYS A 992 -2.13 -6.88 -23.11
C LYS A 992 -2.88 -6.76 -21.78
N TYR A 993 -2.31 -6.05 -20.81
CA TYR A 993 -2.79 -6.07 -19.42
C TYR A 993 -3.39 -4.74 -18.92
N PHE A 994 -2.99 -3.59 -19.48
CA PHE A 994 -3.52 -2.29 -19.08
C PHE A 994 -4.60 -1.82 -20.04
N ASN A 995 -5.75 -1.40 -19.49
CA ASN A 995 -6.88 -0.89 -20.26
C ASN A 995 -7.70 0.10 -19.41
N THR A 996 -8.63 0.81 -20.04
CA THR A 996 -9.41 1.86 -19.37
C THR A 996 -10.57 1.34 -18.51
N GLY A 997 -10.95 0.06 -18.66
CA GLY A 997 -12.09 -0.53 -17.99
C GLY A 997 -11.92 -0.73 -16.48
N VAL A 998 -12.99 -1.19 -15.82
CA VAL A 998 -13.00 -1.44 -14.37
C VAL A 998 -11.97 -2.49 -13.92
N ALA A 999 -11.67 -3.47 -14.78
CA ALA A 999 -10.56 -4.40 -14.68
C ALA A 999 -9.33 -3.90 -15.48
N GLY A 1000 -8.97 -2.63 -15.26
CA GLY A 1000 -8.00 -1.89 -16.06
C GLY A 1000 -6.54 -2.15 -15.75
N LEU A 1001 -6.27 -2.87 -14.65
CA LEU A 1001 -4.94 -3.20 -14.13
C LEU A 1001 -4.74 -4.72 -14.10
N PRO A 1002 -3.48 -5.20 -14.23
CA PRO A 1002 -3.16 -6.62 -14.14
C PRO A 1002 -3.51 -7.24 -12.77
N GLY A 1003 -3.22 -6.51 -11.70
CA GLY A 1003 -3.50 -6.84 -10.30
C GLY A 1003 -3.67 -5.54 -9.51
N ASN A 1004 -3.31 -5.56 -8.22
CA ASN A 1004 -3.24 -4.40 -7.32
C ASN A 1004 -2.66 -3.15 -7.98
N SER A 1005 -3.13 -1.96 -7.60
CA SER A 1005 -2.46 -0.71 -7.97
C SER A 1005 -1.23 -0.40 -7.11
N ASP A 1006 -1.21 -0.92 -5.86
CA ASP A 1006 -0.18 -0.76 -4.83
C ASP A 1006 0.46 0.63 -4.83
N ALA A 1007 -0.31 1.59 -4.28
CA ALA A 1007 0.03 3.02 -4.19
C ALA A 1007 0.37 3.70 -5.55
N GLY A 1008 -0.06 3.12 -6.67
CA GLY A 1008 0.21 3.64 -8.03
C GLY A 1008 1.47 3.09 -8.69
N ALA A 1009 2.04 1.98 -8.19
CA ALA A 1009 3.19 1.31 -8.79
C ALA A 1009 2.91 0.82 -10.23
N MET A 1010 1.80 0.11 -10.44
CA MET A 1010 1.37 -0.35 -11.77
C MET A 1010 1.17 0.82 -12.76
N GLN A 1011 0.49 1.88 -12.31
CA GLN A 1011 0.27 3.10 -13.08
C GLN A 1011 1.59 3.78 -13.46
N THR A 1012 2.55 3.82 -12.54
CA THR A 1012 3.87 4.40 -12.82
C THR A 1012 4.67 3.54 -13.82
N TRP A 1013 4.60 2.21 -13.72
CA TRP A 1013 5.19 1.32 -14.71
C TRP A 1013 4.63 1.58 -16.12
N LEU A 1014 3.31 1.79 -16.25
CA LEU A 1014 2.68 2.19 -17.50
C LEU A 1014 3.15 3.57 -17.99
N LEU A 1015 3.27 4.56 -17.10
CA LEU A 1015 3.75 5.91 -17.46
C LEU A 1015 5.18 5.90 -18.00
N TRP A 1016 6.09 5.11 -17.42
CA TRP A 1016 7.45 4.96 -17.95
C TRP A 1016 7.45 4.35 -19.37
N ASN A 1017 6.59 3.35 -19.63
CA ASN A 1017 6.39 2.83 -20.98
C ASN A 1017 5.91 3.91 -21.97
N MET A 1018 5.02 4.81 -21.56
CA MET A 1018 4.51 5.93 -22.37
C MET A 1018 5.58 6.99 -22.67
N ILE A 1019 6.38 7.34 -21.67
CA ILE A 1019 7.49 8.30 -21.74
C ILE A 1019 8.60 7.80 -22.68
N GLY A 1020 8.82 6.48 -22.75
CA GLY A 1020 9.90 5.90 -23.55
C GLY A 1020 11.24 5.83 -22.82
N LEU A 1021 11.23 5.84 -21.48
CA LEU A 1021 12.39 5.68 -20.61
C LEU A 1021 12.03 4.71 -19.47
N TYR A 1022 13.03 4.11 -18.81
CA TYR A 1022 12.82 3.38 -17.55
C TYR A 1022 13.97 3.68 -16.56
N PRO A 1023 13.68 4.01 -15.28
CA PRO A 1023 14.70 4.39 -14.31
C PRO A 1023 15.43 3.16 -13.74
N ILE A 1024 16.72 3.33 -13.42
CA ILE A 1024 17.43 2.41 -12.52
C ILE A 1024 17.62 3.14 -11.18
N THR A 1025 16.76 2.83 -10.21
CA THR A 1025 16.76 3.48 -8.89
C THR A 1025 18.10 3.30 -8.16
N GLY A 1026 18.55 4.33 -7.45
CA GLY A 1026 19.86 4.38 -6.81
C GLY A 1026 20.99 4.73 -7.79
N GLN A 1027 20.68 5.03 -9.04
CA GLN A 1027 21.63 5.49 -10.06
C GLN A 1027 21.07 6.71 -10.81
N SER A 1028 21.95 7.46 -11.45
CA SER A 1028 21.56 8.50 -12.43
C SER A 1028 21.01 7.90 -13.74
N THR A 1029 21.02 6.58 -13.92
CA THR A 1029 20.82 5.88 -15.19
C THR A 1029 19.34 5.73 -15.55
N PHE A 1030 18.98 6.04 -16.80
CA PHE A 1030 17.70 5.70 -17.41
C PHE A 1030 17.92 4.90 -18.68
N LEU A 1031 17.26 3.75 -18.80
CA LEU A 1031 17.27 2.93 -20.00
C LEU A 1031 16.35 3.56 -21.06
N ILE A 1032 16.83 3.60 -22.31
CA ILE A 1032 16.05 4.16 -23.42
C ILE A 1032 15.17 3.07 -24.02
N HIS A 1033 13.86 3.36 -24.05
CA HIS A 1033 12.81 2.56 -24.66
C HIS A 1033 12.34 3.31 -25.92
N SER A 1034 11.04 3.37 -26.20
CA SER A 1034 10.46 4.28 -27.20
C SER A 1034 9.17 4.91 -26.66
N PRO A 1035 8.87 6.18 -26.97
CA PRO A 1035 7.64 6.82 -26.50
C PRO A 1035 6.39 6.17 -27.14
N TRP A 1036 5.22 6.52 -26.61
CA TRP A 1036 3.92 6.22 -27.27
C TRP A 1036 3.47 7.38 -28.15
N PHE A 1037 3.74 8.62 -27.73
CA PHE A 1037 3.20 9.85 -28.31
C PHE A 1037 4.16 10.50 -29.33
N GLU A 1038 3.62 11.18 -30.36
CA GLU A 1038 4.42 11.99 -31.30
C GLU A 1038 5.07 13.21 -30.62
N SER A 1039 4.44 13.72 -29.56
CA SER A 1039 4.92 14.82 -28.73
C SER A 1039 4.44 14.64 -27.29
N LEU A 1040 5.37 14.72 -26.34
CA LEU A 1040 5.13 14.75 -24.90
C LEU A 1040 6.01 15.84 -24.30
N ALA A 1041 5.45 16.69 -23.44
CA ALA A 1041 6.20 17.71 -22.70
C ALA A 1041 5.93 17.54 -21.21
N ILE A 1042 7.00 17.51 -20.41
CA ILE A 1042 6.98 17.29 -18.97
C ILE A 1042 7.56 18.54 -18.29
N ASP A 1043 6.77 19.22 -17.44
CA ASP A 1043 7.24 20.30 -16.56
C ASP A 1043 8.05 19.71 -15.40
N LEU A 1044 9.31 20.11 -15.30
CA LEU A 1044 10.27 19.63 -14.29
C LEU A 1044 10.44 20.61 -13.11
N GLY A 1045 9.59 21.63 -13.01
CA GLY A 1045 9.74 22.73 -12.06
C GLY A 1045 10.83 23.73 -12.47
N ASP A 1046 10.91 24.85 -11.74
CA ASP A 1046 11.88 25.94 -11.97
C ASP A 1046 11.91 26.52 -13.41
N GLY A 1047 10.85 26.30 -14.21
CA GLY A 1047 10.80 26.66 -15.63
C GLY A 1047 11.61 25.74 -16.55
N LYS A 1048 12.03 24.58 -16.06
CA LYS A 1048 12.68 23.50 -16.82
C LYS A 1048 11.63 22.55 -17.39
N GLU A 1049 11.95 21.94 -18.51
CA GLU A 1049 11.02 21.09 -19.25
C GLU A 1049 11.78 19.97 -19.96
N LEU A 1050 11.25 18.74 -19.92
CA LEU A 1050 11.67 17.67 -20.81
C LEU A 1050 10.67 17.58 -21.96
N ARG A 1051 11.13 17.86 -23.19
CA ARG A 1051 10.38 17.62 -24.42
C ARG A 1051 10.80 16.29 -25.03
N ILE A 1052 9.83 15.48 -25.42
CA ILE A 1052 10.02 14.22 -26.12
C ILE A 1052 9.19 14.31 -27.40
N THR A 1053 9.84 14.08 -28.54
CA THR A 1053 9.19 14.08 -29.85
C THR A 1053 9.51 12.78 -30.58
N ALA A 1054 8.57 12.28 -31.38
CA ALA A 1054 8.73 11.07 -32.16
C ALA A 1054 8.16 11.23 -33.56
N THR A 1055 9.01 11.07 -34.58
CA THR A 1055 8.60 11.06 -36.00
C THR A 1055 8.62 9.63 -36.55
N GLY A 1056 7.78 9.31 -37.53
CA GLY A 1056 7.73 7.97 -38.15
C GLY A 1056 6.95 6.92 -37.35
N GLY A 1057 6.57 7.24 -36.11
CA GLY A 1057 5.65 6.45 -35.28
C GLY A 1057 4.20 6.48 -35.78
N ASP A 1058 3.29 5.99 -34.93
CA ASP A 1058 1.83 5.98 -35.16
C ASP A 1058 1.03 6.77 -34.11
N GLY A 1059 1.74 7.55 -33.27
CA GLY A 1059 1.19 8.46 -32.26
C GLY A 1059 0.52 7.83 -31.03
N ASN A 1060 0.26 6.52 -31.07
CA ASN A 1060 -0.38 5.75 -29.99
C ASN A 1060 0.52 4.60 -29.48
N GLY A 1061 1.56 4.27 -30.24
CA GLY A 1061 2.58 3.32 -29.86
C GLY A 1061 2.14 1.87 -30.02
N ASP A 1062 1.43 1.53 -31.10
CA ASP A 1062 0.81 0.21 -31.31
C ASP A 1062 1.60 -0.69 -32.28
N SER A 1063 2.24 -0.10 -33.29
CA SER A 1063 2.83 -0.81 -34.44
C SER A 1063 4.20 -0.26 -34.85
N LYS A 1064 4.40 1.06 -34.83
CA LYS A 1064 5.64 1.72 -35.24
C LYS A 1064 6.49 2.09 -34.03
N ILE A 1065 6.93 1.06 -33.31
CA ILE A 1065 7.47 1.21 -31.95
C ILE A 1065 9.00 1.18 -31.87
N TYR A 1066 9.72 0.70 -32.91
CA TYR A 1066 11.17 0.51 -32.82
C TYR A 1066 11.94 1.79 -33.14
N VAL A 1067 12.93 2.14 -32.33
CA VAL A 1067 13.80 3.30 -32.57
C VAL A 1067 14.69 3.06 -33.80
N GLN A 1068 14.79 4.10 -34.65
CA GLN A 1068 15.58 4.16 -35.89
C GLN A 1068 16.72 5.17 -35.75
N SER A 1069 16.46 6.28 -35.06
CA SER A 1069 17.49 7.21 -34.60
C SER A 1069 17.01 7.97 -33.36
N LEU A 1070 17.96 8.55 -32.61
CA LEU A 1070 17.68 9.43 -31.48
C LEU A 1070 18.67 10.60 -31.48
N LYS A 1071 18.17 11.79 -31.14
CA LYS A 1071 19.01 12.90 -30.67
C LYS A 1071 18.67 13.24 -29.22
N VAL A 1072 19.70 13.57 -28.45
CA VAL A 1072 19.60 14.15 -27.11
C VAL A 1072 20.13 15.59 -27.21
N ASN A 1073 19.29 16.57 -26.92
CA ASN A 1073 19.60 18.00 -27.01
C ASN A 1073 20.25 18.39 -28.37
N GLY A 1074 19.66 17.92 -29.48
CA GLY A 1074 20.14 18.15 -30.85
C GLY A 1074 21.36 17.32 -31.27
N LYS A 1075 22.03 16.61 -30.35
CA LYS A 1075 23.21 15.78 -30.63
C LYS A 1075 22.77 14.35 -30.97
N GLN A 1076 23.31 13.78 -32.04
CA GLN A 1076 23.10 12.36 -32.38
C GLN A 1076 23.52 11.45 -31.22
N TRP A 1077 22.58 10.64 -30.72
CA TRP A 1077 22.82 9.72 -29.60
C TRP A 1077 22.99 8.29 -30.12
N ARG A 1078 23.93 7.54 -29.54
CA ARG A 1078 24.26 6.17 -29.97
C ARG A 1078 24.39 5.19 -28.80
N LYS A 1079 23.83 5.52 -27.63
CA LYS A 1079 23.69 4.61 -26.49
C LYS A 1079 22.23 4.27 -26.28
N ASN A 1080 21.92 3.07 -25.78
CA ASN A 1080 20.56 2.66 -25.39
C ASN A 1080 20.19 3.06 -23.93
N TRP A 1081 20.87 4.06 -23.38
CA TRP A 1081 20.65 4.65 -22.06
C TRP A 1081 21.10 6.12 -22.03
N LEU A 1082 20.65 6.86 -21.03
CA LEU A 1082 21.06 8.23 -20.72
C LEU A 1082 21.14 8.45 -19.20
N THR A 1083 21.58 9.64 -18.77
CA THR A 1083 21.66 10.02 -17.36
C THR A 1083 20.70 11.15 -16.96
N TRP A 1084 20.45 11.30 -15.66
CA TRP A 1084 19.72 12.42 -15.08
C TRP A 1084 20.18 13.80 -15.59
N GLY A 1085 21.50 14.01 -15.67
CA GLY A 1085 22.10 15.26 -16.17
C GLY A 1085 21.95 15.50 -17.68
N ASP A 1086 21.63 14.46 -18.46
CA ASP A 1086 21.43 14.61 -19.92
C ASP A 1086 20.09 15.29 -20.26
N VAL A 1087 19.04 15.12 -19.43
CA VAL A 1087 17.67 15.54 -19.78
C VAL A 1087 16.79 16.08 -18.66
N PHE A 1088 17.05 15.73 -17.39
CA PHE A 1088 16.18 16.11 -16.26
C PHE A 1088 16.75 17.29 -15.45
N GLU A 1089 18.02 17.23 -15.06
CA GLU A 1089 18.64 18.22 -14.15
C GLU A 1089 18.46 19.68 -14.61
N ASN A 1090 18.50 19.92 -15.93
CA ASN A 1090 18.42 21.23 -16.56
C ASN A 1090 17.28 21.35 -17.58
N GLY A 1091 16.40 20.35 -17.66
CA GLY A 1091 15.52 20.14 -18.82
C GLY A 1091 16.28 19.66 -20.07
N GLY A 1092 15.54 19.35 -21.14
CA GLY A 1092 16.13 18.80 -22.36
C GLY A 1092 15.14 18.45 -23.46
N MET A 1093 15.68 17.89 -24.55
CA MET A 1093 14.93 17.43 -25.71
C MET A 1093 15.40 16.02 -26.12
N LEU A 1094 14.44 15.11 -26.29
CA LEU A 1094 14.60 13.82 -26.94
C LEU A 1094 13.89 13.84 -28.30
N GLU A 1095 14.64 13.64 -29.39
CA GLU A 1095 14.11 13.59 -30.77
C GLU A 1095 14.24 12.16 -31.29
N PHE A 1096 13.18 11.37 -31.15
CA PHE A 1096 13.10 10.00 -31.66
C PHE A 1096 12.65 9.96 -33.13
N GLU A 1097 13.22 9.03 -33.87
CA GLU A 1097 12.71 8.53 -35.14
C GLU A 1097 12.31 7.06 -34.91
N LEU A 1098 11.05 6.70 -35.21
CA LEU A 1098 10.48 5.38 -34.97
C LEU A 1098 10.07 4.68 -36.28
N GLY A 1099 9.95 3.36 -36.23
CA GLY A 1099 9.64 2.53 -37.40
C GLY A 1099 9.07 1.15 -37.06
N GLU A 1100 8.74 0.40 -38.11
CA GLU A 1100 8.03 -0.89 -38.07
C GLU A 1100 8.94 -2.08 -37.71
N SER A 1101 10.27 -1.93 -37.80
CA SER A 1101 11.26 -3.00 -37.59
C SER A 1101 12.42 -2.54 -36.69
N PRO A 1102 13.09 -3.46 -35.96
CA PRO A 1102 14.36 -3.20 -35.28
C PRO A 1102 15.43 -2.60 -36.20
N SER A 1103 16.38 -1.85 -35.63
CA SER A 1103 17.49 -1.23 -36.36
C SER A 1103 18.74 -1.08 -35.49
N ASP A 1104 19.91 -0.98 -36.13
CA ASP A 1104 21.22 -0.78 -35.48
C ASP A 1104 21.45 0.69 -35.07
N TRP A 1105 20.43 1.34 -34.47
CA TRP A 1105 20.45 2.78 -34.19
C TRP A 1105 21.47 3.20 -33.13
N PHE A 1106 21.93 2.27 -32.30
CA PHE A 1106 22.92 2.49 -31.23
C PHE A 1106 24.13 1.57 -31.41
N THR A 1107 25.32 2.09 -31.11
CA THR A 1107 26.62 1.41 -31.30
C THR A 1107 27.66 1.78 -30.24
N GLY A 1108 27.27 2.56 -29.23
CA GLY A 1108 28.08 2.94 -28.09
C GLY A 1108 27.93 1.97 -26.91
N GLU A 1109 28.52 2.37 -25.78
CA GLU A 1109 28.58 1.58 -24.56
C GLU A 1109 27.20 1.18 -24.02
N LEU A 1110 27.10 -0.07 -23.55
CA LEU A 1110 25.95 -0.61 -22.83
C LEU A 1110 25.73 0.12 -21.47
N PRO A 1111 24.57 -0.04 -20.82
CA PRO A 1111 24.29 0.63 -19.56
C PRO A 1111 25.28 0.21 -18.45
N PRO A 1112 25.65 1.13 -17.54
CA PRO A 1112 26.68 0.87 -16.54
C PRO A 1112 26.26 -0.22 -15.55
N SER A 1113 27.22 -1.09 -15.18
CA SER A 1113 27.12 -2.07 -14.10
C SER A 1113 28.15 -1.72 -13.02
N PRO A 1114 27.87 -0.73 -12.15
CA PRO A 1114 28.88 -0.11 -11.27
C PRO A 1114 29.50 -1.05 -10.20
N ALA A 1115 28.94 -2.24 -9.98
CA ALA A 1115 29.50 -3.24 -9.07
C ALA A 1115 30.29 -4.38 -9.76
N SER A 1116 30.36 -4.42 -11.10
CA SER A 1116 30.98 -5.52 -11.89
C SER A 1116 32.41 -5.23 -12.38
#